data_AF-A0AAN8FYH2-F1
#
_entry.id   AF-A0AAN8FYH2-F1
#
_cell.length_a   1.000
_cell.length_b   1.000
_cell.length_c   1.000
_cell.angle_alpha   90.00
_cell.angle_beta   90.00
_cell.angle_gamma   90.00
#
_symmetry.space_group_name_H-M   'P 1'
#
loop_
_entity.id
_entity.type
_entity.pdbx_description
1 polymer ?
#
loop_
_entity_poly.entity_id
_entity_poly.type
_entity_poly.pdbx_seq_one_letter_code
_entity_poly.pdbx_strand_id
1 'polypeptide(L)'
;MTRVRFKRHWLPLVLMGIPTLWLLAVLRMSFTFVDKSDHHEHISKRDSIQEPEVDNLNINHVRRRSRHHRQRADWGEGFNLVALERDEVETIPKLNITRNKNYHETNIKHNEKPAKIENGVVNVEEERIISMQIPERLENKDDDVDESDGAVHQTEILNPFLKRAGSEEPGVMVPKKVSVQITAGENRKLMYPVNTESNGPGENGAPVLIDPERLDKMTKRREYYNGLYNYRFNEFASNLISVKRALPDYRNQECKQRRYPSLPTVTIIICFYNEAWSTLLRTLHSAIDRAPPKLVKDIFLVDDNSDKEHLKTPLDEYVGKELPKVTIIRSKTRQGLVRARMMGVARATGDALVFLDSHVECFDGWLEPLLLPLIENPETVVTPIIEMIDSQTFGIASTVEGNIGSLNLAKMEFIWTQAPPRVLRLRKSPDDNYLSPTMAGGLFAITRDYFHRLGGYDEGIELWGSENLELSFKTWMCGGRILITPCSHIGHVFRATSPYLNEKQIPTLERNKARVAEVWLDQYKEFFFSVARIQPDGIGDITPQKQLRKDLKCKTFDWYIRNVYPELYIPGMGEKFGEIMNAAVKECIKVPSSMNRELEVKICNKYMNVWELTLENKIRYSDLCFDVLAGNRIVVNTCSTTANSQTFIATEVCRPLK
;
A
#
# COMPACT_ATOMS: atom_id res chain seq x y z
N MET A 1 -40.07 -53.46 -11.43
CA MET A 1 -41.04 -54.22 -10.61
C MET A 1 -41.75 -53.25 -9.67
N THR A 2 -43.09 -53.35 -9.58
CA THR A 2 -44.03 -52.68 -8.63
C THR A 2 -44.00 -51.13 -8.60
N ARG A 3 -44.82 -50.33 -9.32
CA ARG A 3 -46.31 -50.23 -9.50
C ARG A 3 -46.99 -49.84 -8.16
N VAL A 4 -47.69 -48.70 -7.99
CA VAL A 4 -49.08 -48.37 -8.43
C VAL A 4 -49.49 -46.93 -7.94
N ARG A 5 -49.85 -45.99 -8.85
CA ARG A 5 -51.15 -45.27 -9.14
C ARG A 5 -51.67 -44.17 -8.16
N PHE A 6 -51.81 -42.89 -8.58
CA PHE A 6 -52.95 -42.17 -9.25
C PHE A 6 -54.15 -41.89 -8.31
N LYS A 7 -54.86 -40.73 -8.24
CA LYS A 7 -55.40 -39.82 -9.28
C LYS A 7 -56.07 -38.55 -8.62
N ARG A 8 -55.96 -37.38 -9.28
CA ARG A 8 -57.00 -36.37 -9.72
C ARG A 8 -58.10 -35.89 -8.71
N HIS A 9 -58.58 -34.61 -8.63
CA HIS A 9 -58.93 -33.64 -9.70
C HIS A 9 -59.63 -32.32 -9.20
N TRP A 10 -59.54 -31.24 -10.02
CA TRP A 10 -60.42 -30.03 -10.26
C TRP A 10 -60.46 -28.75 -9.35
N LEU A 11 -60.39 -27.59 -10.05
CA LEU A 11 -60.46 -26.13 -9.75
C LEU A 11 -61.90 -25.61 -9.37
N PRO A 12 -62.19 -24.28 -9.25
CA PRO A 12 -61.62 -23.15 -8.49
C PRO A 12 -62.71 -22.30 -7.75
N LEU A 13 -62.37 -21.33 -6.88
CA LEU A 13 -63.24 -20.16 -6.61
C LEU A 13 -62.50 -19.02 -5.90
N VAL A 14 -62.73 -17.82 -6.44
CA VAL A 14 -62.27 -16.48 -6.05
C VAL A 14 -63.02 -15.99 -4.81
N LEU A 15 -62.38 -15.21 -3.92
CA LEU A 15 -62.88 -13.95 -3.32
C LEU A 15 -61.91 -13.37 -2.26
N MET A 16 -61.51 -12.09 -2.49
CA MET A 16 -61.30 -10.96 -1.54
C MET A 16 -60.65 -11.26 -0.17
N GLY A 17 -59.54 -10.67 0.28
CA GLY A 17 -59.07 -9.27 0.25
C GLY A 17 -58.54 -8.93 1.67
N ILE A 18 -57.66 -7.92 1.79
CA ILE A 18 -57.05 -7.27 3.00
C ILE A 18 -55.54 -7.59 3.21
N PRO A 19 -54.70 -6.56 3.51
CA PRO A 19 -53.41 -6.36 2.84
C PRO A 19 -52.20 -6.93 3.59
N THR A 20 -51.20 -7.30 2.80
CA THR A 20 -49.82 -7.59 3.20
C THR A 20 -49.21 -6.38 3.92
N LEU A 21 -49.01 -6.53 5.24
CA LEU A 21 -48.01 -5.79 5.99
C LEU A 21 -46.64 -6.07 5.34
N TRP A 22 -46.04 -5.03 4.78
CA TRP A 22 -44.63 -5.01 4.41
C TRP A 22 -43.80 -5.26 5.67
N LEU A 23 -43.24 -6.46 5.78
CA LEU A 23 -42.15 -6.73 6.71
C LEU A 23 -40.90 -6.06 6.14
N LEU A 24 -40.64 -4.82 6.57
CA LEU A 24 -39.31 -4.20 6.48
C LEU A 24 -38.37 -5.05 7.34
N ALA A 25 -37.57 -5.88 6.69
CA ALA A 25 -36.54 -6.68 7.34
C ALA A 25 -35.34 -5.78 7.66
N VAL A 26 -35.43 -5.02 8.75
CA VAL A 26 -34.28 -4.31 9.33
C VAL A 26 -33.32 -5.34 9.90
N LEU A 27 -32.16 -5.52 9.27
CA LEU A 27 -31.10 -6.37 9.77
C LEU A 27 -30.43 -5.65 10.96
N ARG A 28 -30.79 -6.06 12.18
CA ARG A 28 -30.08 -5.64 13.38
C ARG A 28 -28.93 -6.60 13.63
N MET A 29 -27.72 -6.10 13.49
CA MET A 29 -26.53 -6.81 13.96
C MET A 29 -25.90 -6.06 15.13
N SER A 30 -25.63 -6.78 16.23
CA SER A 30 -25.04 -6.20 17.44
C SER A 30 -23.51 -6.27 17.40
N PHE A 31 -22.88 -5.10 17.39
CA PHE A 31 -21.43 -4.96 17.34
C PHE A 31 -20.95 -3.91 18.33
N THR A 32 -19.84 -4.19 19.00
CA THR A 32 -19.17 -3.27 19.92
C THR A 32 -17.93 -2.72 19.24
N PHE A 33 -17.76 -1.39 19.24
CA PHE A 33 -16.45 -0.79 19.01
C PHE A 33 -15.63 -1.04 20.28
N VAL A 34 -14.51 -1.74 20.13
CA VAL A 34 -13.60 -1.95 21.26
C VAL A 34 -12.55 -0.85 21.20
N ASP A 35 -12.75 0.19 22.01
CA ASP A 35 -11.75 1.21 22.32
C ASP A 35 -10.66 0.57 23.21
N LYS A 36 -9.38 0.91 22.99
CA LYS A 36 -8.25 0.11 23.50
C LYS A 36 -7.09 0.90 24.12
N SER A 37 -7.36 2.04 24.76
CA SER A 37 -6.33 2.78 25.52
C SER A 37 -5.99 2.23 26.91
N ASP A 38 -6.75 1.32 27.52
CA ASP A 38 -6.60 1.03 28.97
C ASP A 38 -5.62 -0.10 29.34
N HIS A 39 -4.46 -0.18 28.68
CA HIS A 39 -3.41 -1.15 29.05
C HIS A 39 -2.01 -0.56 29.09
N HIS A 40 -1.79 0.53 29.83
CA HIS A 40 -0.46 0.92 30.30
C HIS A 40 -0.51 1.69 31.62
N GLU A 41 -0.52 0.97 32.75
CA GLU A 41 -0.04 1.51 34.03
C GLU A 41 0.39 0.37 34.96
N HIS A 42 1.72 0.22 35.12
CA HIS A 42 2.43 -0.26 36.31
C HIS A 42 3.83 -0.78 35.95
N ILE A 43 4.82 0.11 35.90
CA ILE A 43 6.21 -0.26 36.23
C ILE A 43 6.78 0.82 37.14
N SER A 44 6.85 0.51 38.43
CA SER A 44 7.61 1.28 39.43
C SER A 44 8.49 0.32 40.22
N LYS A 45 9.80 0.50 40.05
CA LYS A 45 10.91 0.29 40.99
C LYS A 45 11.06 -1.09 41.65
N ARG A 46 12.18 -1.77 41.34
CA ARG A 46 13.16 -2.20 42.36
C ARG A 46 14.52 -2.56 41.74
N ASP A 47 15.54 -1.92 42.27
CA ASP A 47 16.96 -2.14 41.99
C ASP A 47 17.51 -3.43 42.62
N SER A 48 18.48 -4.02 41.89
CA SER A 48 19.73 -4.66 42.34
C SER A 48 19.74 -5.74 43.43
N ILE A 49 20.33 -6.92 43.13
CA ILE A 49 21.58 -7.48 43.70
C ILE A 49 21.73 -9.00 43.39
N GLN A 50 22.91 -9.34 42.83
CA GLN A 50 23.75 -10.56 42.86
C GLN A 50 23.17 -12.00 42.89
N GLU A 51 23.65 -12.79 41.91
CA GLU A 51 23.94 -14.24 41.95
C GLU A 51 25.10 -14.56 42.94
N PRO A 52 25.23 -15.80 43.51
CA PRO A 52 25.61 -16.99 42.71
C PRO A 52 25.18 -18.41 43.19
N GLU A 53 25.13 -19.33 42.21
CA GLU A 53 25.57 -20.75 42.16
C GLU A 53 25.12 -21.90 43.12
N VAL A 54 24.90 -23.08 42.48
CA VAL A 54 25.09 -24.51 42.88
C VAL A 54 23.89 -25.42 43.25
N ASP A 55 23.70 -26.44 42.38
CA ASP A 55 23.29 -27.86 42.46
C ASP A 55 22.06 -28.44 43.22
N ASN A 56 21.40 -29.33 42.46
CA ASN A 56 20.88 -30.67 42.79
C ASN A 56 19.51 -30.92 43.45
N LEU A 57 18.73 -31.71 42.67
CA LEU A 57 17.89 -32.85 43.05
C LEU A 57 16.52 -32.67 43.74
N ASN A 58 15.58 -33.37 43.10
CA ASN A 58 14.47 -34.15 43.63
C ASN A 58 13.04 -33.59 43.66
N ILE A 59 12.23 -34.33 42.91
CA ILE A 59 10.78 -34.45 42.84
C ILE A 59 10.19 -34.65 44.24
N ASN A 60 9.17 -33.86 44.58
CA ASN A 60 7.99 -34.36 45.28
C ASN A 60 6.79 -33.40 45.19
N HIS A 61 5.63 -34.00 44.89
CA HIS A 61 4.30 -33.40 44.86
C HIS A 61 3.89 -32.77 46.20
N VAL A 62 3.46 -31.50 46.19
CA VAL A 62 2.45 -31.00 47.14
C VAL A 62 1.51 -30.01 46.43
N ARG A 63 0.23 -30.38 46.38
CA ARG A 63 -0.92 -29.54 46.01
C ARG A 63 -0.94 -28.22 46.80
N ARG A 64 -0.99 -27.06 46.12
CA ARG A 64 -1.53 -25.83 46.71
C ARG A 64 -2.46 -25.08 45.75
N ARG A 65 -3.56 -24.63 46.34
CA ARG A 65 -4.77 -24.04 45.76
C ARG A 65 -4.48 -22.79 44.93
N SER A 66 -4.97 -22.74 43.71
CA SER A 66 -5.11 -21.52 42.91
C SER A 66 -6.21 -20.64 43.49
N ARG A 67 -5.85 -19.49 44.09
CA ARG A 67 -6.80 -18.39 44.30
C ARG A 67 -7.01 -17.70 42.95
N HIS A 68 -8.26 -17.71 42.47
CA HIS A 68 -8.69 -16.92 41.34
C HIS A 68 -8.57 -15.42 41.66
N HIS A 69 -7.65 -14.72 41.01
CA HIS A 69 -7.82 -13.29 40.76
C HIS A 69 -8.62 -13.15 39.46
N ARG A 70 -9.90 -12.78 39.58
CA ARG A 70 -10.68 -12.24 38.46
C ARG A 70 -10.08 -10.87 38.13
N GLN A 71 -9.32 -10.77 37.04
CA GLN A 71 -9.17 -9.49 36.34
C GLN A 71 -10.51 -9.19 35.67
N ARG A 72 -11.15 -8.09 36.08
CA ARG A 72 -12.23 -7.46 35.32
C ARG A 72 -11.56 -6.81 34.11
N ALA A 73 -11.86 -7.29 32.92
CA ALA A 73 -11.65 -6.50 31.71
C ALA A 73 -12.79 -5.48 31.66
N ASP A 74 -12.46 -4.19 31.65
CA ASP A 74 -13.42 -3.15 31.27
C ASP A 74 -13.67 -3.28 29.77
N TRP A 75 -14.94 -3.34 29.40
CA TRP A 75 -15.41 -3.50 28.03
C TRP A 75 -16.06 -2.19 27.60
N GLY A 76 -15.63 -1.65 26.46
CA GLY A 76 -16.29 -0.50 25.84
C GLY A 76 -17.78 -0.76 25.55
N GLU A 77 -18.54 0.33 25.40
CA GLU A 77 -19.99 0.30 25.22
C GLU A 77 -20.42 -0.49 23.97
N GLY A 78 -21.55 -1.19 24.05
CA GLY A 78 -22.08 -2.01 22.97
C GLY A 78 -23.15 -1.32 22.13
N PHE A 79 -23.08 -1.50 20.81
CA PHE A 79 -23.97 -0.83 19.87
C PHE A 79 -24.61 -1.84 18.89
N ASN A 80 -25.67 -1.43 18.20
CA ASN A 80 -26.17 -2.11 17.02
C ASN A 80 -25.83 -1.27 15.78
N LEU A 81 -25.44 -1.94 14.70
CA LEU A 81 -25.33 -1.31 13.40
C LEU A 81 -26.64 -1.53 12.64
N VAL A 82 -27.21 -0.43 12.14
CA VAL A 82 -28.40 -0.44 11.29
C VAL A 82 -28.05 0.27 9.99
N ALA A 83 -28.28 -0.39 8.85
CA ALA A 83 -28.18 0.23 7.54
C ALA A 83 -29.48 0.99 7.23
N LEU A 84 -29.37 2.20 6.67
CA LEU A 84 -30.53 3.01 6.29
C LEU A 84 -31.01 2.64 4.89
N GLU A 85 -32.33 2.46 4.71
CA GLU A 85 -32.92 2.27 3.38
C GLU A 85 -32.96 3.60 2.60
N ARG A 86 -33.00 3.50 1.26
CA ARG A 86 -32.97 4.65 0.33
C ARG A 86 -34.04 5.72 0.63
N ASP A 87 -35.14 5.34 1.27
CA ASP A 87 -36.30 6.20 1.50
C ASP A 87 -36.36 6.82 2.93
N GLU A 88 -35.46 6.45 3.85
CA GLU A 88 -35.44 6.97 5.24
C GLU A 88 -34.55 8.23 5.44
N VAL A 89 -33.85 8.66 4.39
CA VAL A 89 -32.87 9.77 4.44
C VAL A 89 -33.53 11.15 4.59
N GLU A 90 -34.83 11.28 4.35
CA GLU A 90 -35.54 12.56 4.47
C GLU A 90 -35.84 13.00 5.92
N THR A 91 -35.60 12.14 6.92
CA THR A 91 -36.03 12.40 8.32
C THR A 91 -34.92 12.65 9.35
N ILE A 92 -33.67 12.88 8.94
CA ILE A 92 -32.59 13.25 9.89
C ILE A 92 -32.68 14.75 10.22
N PRO A 93 -32.70 15.17 11.51
CA PRO A 93 -32.65 16.58 11.86
C PRO A 93 -31.32 17.18 11.41
N LYS A 94 -31.37 18.17 10.50
CA LYS A 94 -30.21 18.99 10.18
C LYS A 94 -29.76 19.72 11.45
N LEU A 95 -28.56 19.43 11.93
CA LEU A 95 -27.86 20.28 12.90
C LEU A 95 -27.71 21.67 12.29
N ASN A 96 -28.50 22.63 12.80
CA ASN A 96 -28.43 24.02 12.43
C ASN A 96 -27.10 24.61 12.91
N ILE A 97 -26.11 24.67 12.02
CA ILE A 97 -24.98 25.57 12.19
C ILE A 97 -25.49 26.98 11.89
N THR A 98 -25.72 27.76 12.93
CA THR A 98 -26.09 29.17 12.84
C THR A 98 -24.94 29.95 12.21
N ARG A 99 -25.00 30.15 10.88
CA ARG A 99 -24.17 31.14 10.19
C ARG A 99 -24.64 32.53 10.60
N ASN A 100 -23.79 33.22 11.35
CA ASN A 100 -23.96 34.62 11.71
C ASN A 100 -23.99 35.45 10.40
N LYS A 101 -25.18 35.89 9.98
CA LYS A 101 -25.39 36.82 8.87
C LYS A 101 -25.49 38.23 9.43
N ASN A 102 -24.41 38.98 9.34
CA ASN A 102 -24.45 40.42 9.20
C ASN A 102 -23.65 40.76 7.95
N TYR A 103 -24.32 41.20 6.89
CA TYR A 103 -24.07 42.48 6.22
C TYR A 103 -24.98 42.65 4.99
N HIS A 104 -25.37 43.91 4.82
CA HIS A 104 -26.42 44.45 3.97
C HIS A 104 -26.41 44.02 2.48
N GLU A 105 -27.61 43.73 2.00
CA GLU A 105 -28.00 43.82 0.59
C GLU A 105 -27.93 45.28 0.11
N THR A 106 -27.28 45.50 -1.04
CA THR A 106 -27.73 46.54 -1.98
C THR A 106 -27.78 45.94 -3.39
N ASN A 107 -28.99 46.03 -3.96
CA ASN A 107 -29.39 45.60 -5.30
C ASN A 107 -28.68 46.38 -6.41
N ILE A 108 -28.23 45.69 -7.48
CA ILE A 108 -28.39 46.16 -8.88
C ILE A 108 -28.66 44.95 -9.81
N LYS A 109 -29.66 45.14 -10.69
CA LYS A 109 -30.30 44.18 -11.60
C LYS A 109 -29.52 43.89 -12.90
N HIS A 110 -29.77 42.68 -13.44
CA HIS A 110 -29.83 42.21 -14.84
C HIS A 110 -28.97 42.86 -15.95
N ASN A 111 -28.22 42.03 -16.69
CA ASN A 111 -28.67 41.56 -18.02
C ASN A 111 -27.70 40.54 -18.67
N GLU A 112 -28.29 39.55 -19.34
CA GLU A 112 -27.62 38.61 -20.24
C GLU A 112 -27.27 39.26 -21.59
N LYS A 113 -26.08 38.97 -22.15
CA LYS A 113 -25.86 38.38 -23.49
C LYS A 113 -24.36 38.27 -23.86
N PRO A 114 -23.99 37.34 -24.78
CA PRO A 114 -22.61 36.90 -25.00
C PRO A 114 -21.90 37.65 -26.13
N ALA A 115 -20.58 37.77 -26.06
CA ALA A 115 -19.75 38.15 -27.20
C ALA A 115 -18.39 37.41 -27.20
N LYS A 116 -18.09 36.76 -28.32
CA LYS A 116 -16.74 36.38 -28.75
C LYS A 116 -15.94 37.64 -29.11
N ILE A 117 -14.61 37.61 -28.97
CA ILE A 117 -13.58 37.94 -29.98
C ILE A 117 -12.17 37.74 -29.38
N GLU A 118 -11.25 37.48 -30.30
CA GLU A 118 -9.88 36.98 -30.26
C GLU A 118 -8.80 37.91 -29.65
N ASN A 119 -7.64 37.28 -29.37
CA ASN A 119 -6.25 37.76 -29.44
C ASN A 119 -5.88 39.12 -28.82
N GLY A 120 -5.02 39.07 -27.79
CA GLY A 120 -4.25 40.23 -27.34
C GLY A 120 -3.36 39.93 -26.13
N VAL A 121 -2.05 39.92 -26.36
CA VAL A 121 -0.99 39.87 -25.34
C VAL A 121 -1.01 41.16 -24.51
N VAL A 122 -0.99 41.06 -23.17
CA VAL A 122 -0.52 42.12 -22.27
C VAL A 122 0.15 41.48 -21.05
N ASN A 123 1.43 41.79 -20.85
CA ASN A 123 2.18 41.67 -19.58
C ASN A 123 1.85 42.88 -18.71
N VAL A 124 1.53 42.72 -17.42
CA VAL A 124 1.85 43.69 -16.35
C VAL A 124 1.97 42.99 -14.99
N GLU A 125 3.18 43.05 -14.45
CA GLU A 125 3.69 43.33 -13.10
C GLU A 125 2.99 42.87 -11.80
N GLU A 126 3.90 42.54 -10.88
CA GLU A 126 3.78 42.18 -9.46
C GLU A 126 3.08 43.26 -8.62
N GLU A 127 2.20 42.84 -7.70
CA GLU A 127 1.83 43.67 -6.55
C GLU A 127 2.10 42.96 -5.22
N ARG A 128 2.58 43.79 -4.30
CA ARG A 128 3.26 43.49 -3.04
C ARG A 128 2.31 43.10 -1.93
N ILE A 129 2.83 42.20 -1.09
CA ILE A 129 2.32 41.78 0.21
C ILE A 129 2.33 42.97 1.19
N ILE A 130 1.18 43.26 1.80
CA ILE A 130 1.08 44.11 3.01
C ILE A 130 0.70 43.21 4.18
N SER A 131 1.63 43.03 5.10
CA SER A 131 1.46 42.39 6.40
C SER A 131 0.76 43.31 7.38
N MET A 132 -0.33 42.87 8.00
CA MET A 132 -0.91 43.50 9.19
C MET A 132 -0.76 42.58 10.41
N GLN A 133 -0.12 43.12 11.44
CA GLN A 133 0.07 42.55 12.77
C GLN A 133 -1.27 42.44 13.52
N ILE A 134 -1.45 41.38 14.32
CA ILE A 134 -2.51 41.27 15.32
C ILE A 134 -1.85 41.17 16.71
N PRO A 135 -2.30 41.92 17.74
CA PRO A 135 -1.69 41.95 19.07
C PRO A 135 -2.13 40.79 19.98
N GLU A 136 -1.26 40.46 20.94
CA GLU A 136 -1.48 39.49 22.02
C GLU A 136 -2.48 39.95 23.10
N ARG A 137 -3.09 38.92 23.72
CA ARG A 137 -3.47 38.77 25.14
C ARG A 137 -4.77 39.41 25.63
N LEU A 138 -5.64 38.56 26.19
CA LEU A 138 -6.34 38.79 27.45
C LEU A 138 -6.61 37.43 28.13
N GLU A 139 -6.06 37.27 29.34
CA GLU A 139 -6.32 36.21 30.31
C GLU A 139 -7.63 36.47 31.07
N ASN A 140 -8.33 35.41 31.47
CA ASN A 140 -9.19 35.26 32.67
C ASN A 140 -9.72 33.81 32.64
N LYS A 141 -9.38 32.93 33.58
CA LYS A 141 -9.71 32.79 35.02
C LYS A 141 -10.70 31.64 35.20
N ASP A 142 -10.33 30.78 36.14
CA ASP A 142 -10.87 29.46 36.47
C ASP A 142 -12.34 29.47 36.91
N ASP A 143 -13.02 28.34 36.70
CA ASP A 143 -14.05 27.79 37.60
C ASP A 143 -14.09 26.26 37.46
N ASP A 144 -14.06 25.59 38.62
CA ASP A 144 -13.96 24.15 38.86
C ASP A 144 -15.18 23.33 38.40
N VAL A 145 -14.96 22.18 37.74
CA VAL A 145 -15.87 21.00 37.79
C VAL A 145 -15.06 19.70 37.70
N ASP A 146 -15.29 18.84 38.70
CA ASP A 146 -14.73 17.49 38.91
C ASP A 146 -15.07 16.45 37.82
N GLU A 147 -14.03 15.67 37.49
CA GLU A 147 -13.94 14.23 37.17
C GLU A 147 -15.05 13.52 36.35
N SER A 148 -14.69 13.21 35.09
CA SER A 148 -14.95 11.89 34.48
C SER A 148 -13.82 11.55 33.50
N ASP A 149 -12.70 11.10 34.04
CA ASP A 149 -11.48 10.75 33.29
C ASP A 149 -11.61 9.37 32.63
N GLY A 150 -11.48 9.35 31.31
CA GLY A 150 -11.43 8.14 30.49
C GLY A 150 -11.54 8.41 28.99
N ALA A 151 -12.41 9.35 28.58
CA ALA A 151 -12.61 9.71 27.17
C ALA A 151 -11.75 10.91 26.69
N VAL A 152 -11.13 11.64 27.62
CA VAL A 152 -10.43 12.91 27.33
C VAL A 152 -9.05 12.68 26.72
N HIS A 153 -8.36 11.59 27.09
CA HIS A 153 -6.94 11.43 26.75
C HIS A 153 -6.67 11.07 25.27
N GLN A 154 -7.58 10.41 24.57
CA GLN A 154 -7.40 10.14 23.13
C GLN A 154 -7.73 11.36 22.26
N THR A 155 -8.74 12.13 22.65
CA THR A 155 -9.05 13.40 22.01
C THR A 155 -7.91 14.39 22.20
N GLU A 156 -7.13 14.31 23.29
CA GLU A 156 -5.91 15.09 23.51
C GLU A 156 -4.71 14.65 22.66
N ILE A 157 -4.54 13.36 22.38
CA ILE A 157 -3.51 12.90 21.42
C ILE A 157 -3.86 13.43 20.01
N LEU A 158 -5.16 13.50 19.68
CA LEU A 158 -5.63 13.94 18.36
C LEU A 158 -5.87 15.46 18.20
N ASN A 159 -6.11 16.19 19.29
CA ASN A 159 -6.43 17.64 19.29
C ASN A 159 -5.32 18.55 18.71
N PRO A 160 -4.02 18.25 18.90
CA PRO A 160 -2.95 19.00 18.24
C PRO A 160 -3.00 18.89 16.71
N PHE A 161 -3.54 17.79 16.16
CA PHE A 161 -3.69 17.63 14.71
C PHE A 161 -4.81 18.51 14.14
N LEU A 162 -5.87 18.74 14.92
CA LEU A 162 -7.01 19.58 14.52
C LEU A 162 -6.70 21.09 14.61
N LYS A 163 -5.96 21.55 15.63
CA LYS A 163 -5.68 22.99 15.83
C LYS A 163 -4.67 23.60 14.85
N ARG A 164 -3.86 22.79 14.15
CA ARG A 164 -2.90 23.28 13.13
C ARG A 164 -3.42 23.22 11.69
N ALA A 165 -4.70 22.91 11.48
CA ALA A 165 -5.32 22.86 10.15
C ALA A 165 -5.71 24.25 9.59
N GLY A 166 -5.47 25.34 10.32
CA GLY A 166 -5.74 26.71 9.85
C GLY A 166 -4.46 27.50 9.62
N SER A 167 -4.21 27.88 8.34
CA SER A 167 -3.58 29.15 7.86
C SER A 167 -2.55 29.04 6.73
N GLU A 168 -2.19 27.85 6.22
CA GLU A 168 -1.41 27.73 4.98
C GLU A 168 -2.14 26.85 3.98
N GLU A 169 -2.48 27.40 2.81
CA GLU A 169 -2.95 26.60 1.67
C GLU A 169 -1.86 25.59 1.29
N PRO A 170 -2.20 24.30 1.05
CA PRO A 170 -1.22 23.32 0.61
C PRO A 170 -0.62 23.76 -0.72
N GLY A 171 0.69 24.05 -0.70
CA GLY A 171 1.44 24.40 -1.91
C GLY A 171 1.38 23.23 -2.89
N VAL A 172 0.65 23.39 -4.00
CA VAL A 172 0.60 22.37 -5.04
C VAL A 172 2.01 22.21 -5.60
N MET A 173 2.68 21.09 -5.30
CA MET A 173 3.92 20.72 -5.98
C MET A 173 3.60 20.40 -7.44
N VAL A 174 3.73 21.41 -8.29
CA VAL A 174 3.67 21.24 -9.74
C VAL A 174 5.08 20.86 -10.22
N PRO A 175 5.24 19.72 -10.93
CA PRO A 175 6.50 19.41 -11.59
C PRO A 175 6.88 20.57 -12.53
N LYS A 176 7.94 21.31 -12.23
CA LYS A 176 8.50 22.29 -13.18
C LYS A 176 9.03 21.51 -14.39
N LYS A 177 8.42 21.71 -15.56
CA LYS A 177 8.89 21.15 -16.83
C LYS A 177 10.10 21.94 -17.29
N VAL A 178 11.28 21.33 -17.24
CA VAL A 178 12.44 21.87 -17.96
C VAL A 178 12.26 21.45 -19.42
N SER A 179 12.19 22.42 -20.33
CA SER A 179 12.15 22.14 -21.76
C SER A 179 13.51 21.61 -22.20
N VAL A 180 13.70 20.29 -22.14
CA VAL A 180 14.86 19.65 -22.77
C VAL A 180 14.67 19.78 -24.28
N GLN A 181 15.58 20.48 -24.95
CA GLN A 181 15.63 20.51 -26.41
C GLN A 181 15.93 19.09 -26.89
N ILE A 182 14.91 18.42 -27.44
CA ILE A 182 15.03 17.10 -28.04
C ILE A 182 15.79 17.28 -29.35
N THR A 183 17.11 17.04 -29.31
CA THR A 183 17.87 16.75 -30.53
C THR A 183 17.32 15.47 -31.15
N ALA A 184 17.42 15.33 -32.48
CA ALA A 184 16.86 14.19 -33.22
C ALA A 184 17.30 12.85 -32.58
N GLY A 185 16.40 12.23 -31.81
CA GLY A 185 16.70 10.99 -31.08
C GLY A 185 16.99 9.84 -32.03
N GLU A 186 17.89 8.95 -31.62
CA GLU A 186 18.24 7.74 -32.37
C GLU A 186 17.09 6.71 -32.33
N ASN A 187 16.92 5.93 -33.40
CA ASN A 187 16.01 4.78 -33.40
C ASN A 187 16.50 3.72 -32.40
N ARG A 188 15.56 3.14 -31.64
CA ARG A 188 15.81 2.04 -30.68
C ARG A 188 16.48 0.86 -31.41
N LYS A 189 17.77 0.66 -31.16
CA LYS A 189 18.50 -0.54 -31.62
C LYS A 189 18.66 -1.49 -30.44
N LEU A 190 17.95 -2.60 -30.49
CA LEU A 190 17.99 -3.65 -29.48
C LEU A 190 19.28 -4.45 -29.52
N MET A 191 19.64 -5.05 -28.38
CA MET A 191 20.79 -5.95 -28.28
C MET A 191 20.58 -7.25 -29.05
N TYR A 192 19.35 -7.75 -29.02
CA TYR A 192 18.93 -8.99 -29.68
C TYR A 192 17.56 -8.76 -30.36
N PRO A 193 17.28 -9.38 -31.52
CA PRO A 193 15.97 -9.33 -32.13
C PRO A 193 14.95 -10.04 -31.22
N VAL A 194 13.85 -9.36 -30.88
CA VAL A 194 12.73 -9.96 -30.15
C VAL A 194 11.98 -10.86 -31.12
N ASN A 195 11.90 -12.15 -30.83
CA ASN A 195 11.08 -13.08 -31.61
C ASN A 195 9.60 -12.79 -31.31
N THR A 196 8.85 -12.34 -32.31
CA THR A 196 7.42 -12.00 -32.20
C THR A 196 6.51 -13.10 -32.76
N GLU A 197 7.07 -14.18 -33.32
CA GLU A 197 6.34 -15.24 -34.03
C GLU A 197 6.34 -16.59 -33.29
N SER A 198 6.74 -16.62 -32.02
CA SER A 198 6.70 -17.84 -31.22
C SER A 198 5.26 -18.21 -30.82
N ASN A 199 4.86 -19.46 -31.05
CA ASN A 199 3.54 -20.02 -30.70
C ASN A 199 3.61 -21.00 -29.49
N GLY A 200 4.63 -20.88 -28.66
CA GLY A 200 4.80 -21.68 -27.44
C GLY A 200 3.81 -21.34 -26.31
N PRO A 201 3.82 -22.12 -25.21
CA PRO A 201 3.03 -21.82 -24.02
C PRO A 201 3.39 -20.43 -23.45
N GLY A 202 2.36 -19.64 -23.15
CA GLY A 202 2.50 -18.35 -22.48
C GLY A 202 3.05 -17.20 -23.33
N GLU A 203 3.22 -17.41 -24.64
CA GLU A 203 3.62 -16.37 -25.59
C GLU A 203 2.61 -15.23 -25.62
N ASN A 204 3.11 -14.00 -25.85
CA ASN A 204 2.34 -12.76 -25.80
C ASN A 204 1.58 -12.57 -24.47
N GLY A 205 2.10 -13.13 -23.37
CA GLY A 205 1.50 -13.03 -22.05
C GLY A 205 0.23 -13.86 -21.86
N ALA A 206 -0.06 -14.82 -22.75
CA ALA A 206 -1.21 -15.70 -22.60
C ALA A 206 -1.12 -16.55 -21.32
N PRO A 207 -2.25 -16.87 -20.66
CA PRO A 207 -2.25 -17.75 -19.50
C PRO A 207 -1.97 -19.21 -19.89
N VAL A 208 -1.12 -19.90 -19.12
CA VAL A 208 -0.89 -21.34 -19.21
C VAL A 208 -1.76 -22.04 -18.17
N LEU A 209 -2.85 -22.64 -18.65
CA LEU A 209 -3.81 -23.35 -17.79
C LEU A 209 -3.38 -24.80 -17.61
N ILE A 210 -3.11 -25.20 -16.36
CA ILE A 210 -2.74 -26.57 -16.01
C ILE A 210 -3.84 -27.16 -15.13
N ASP A 211 -4.41 -28.26 -15.59
CA ASP A 211 -5.27 -29.11 -14.76
C ASP A 211 -4.38 -30.19 -14.10
N PRO A 212 -4.11 -30.10 -12.78
CA PRO A 212 -3.22 -31.04 -12.11
C PRO A 212 -3.75 -32.48 -12.14
N GLU A 213 -5.08 -32.69 -12.26
CA GLU A 213 -5.66 -34.03 -12.31
C GLU A 213 -5.40 -34.74 -13.63
N ARG A 214 -5.17 -33.96 -14.71
CA ARG A 214 -4.84 -34.48 -16.05
C ARG A 214 -3.34 -34.68 -16.27
N LEU A 215 -2.51 -34.44 -15.26
CA LEU A 215 -1.08 -34.72 -15.36
C LEU A 215 -0.84 -36.24 -15.26
N ASP A 216 -0.60 -36.87 -16.42
CA ASP A 216 -0.48 -38.33 -16.64
C ASP A 216 0.45 -39.09 -15.69
N LYS A 217 1.37 -38.40 -15.00
CA LYS A 217 2.36 -39.03 -14.12
C LYS A 217 2.31 -38.41 -12.73
N MET A 218 2.31 -39.27 -11.71
CA MET A 218 2.46 -38.86 -10.30
C MET A 218 3.67 -37.93 -10.08
N THR A 219 4.74 -38.13 -10.85
CA THR A 219 5.93 -37.27 -10.82
C THR A 219 5.61 -35.83 -11.25
N LYS A 220 4.88 -35.63 -12.34
CA LYS A 220 4.48 -34.28 -12.82
C LYS A 220 3.55 -33.58 -11.84
N ARG A 221 2.61 -34.33 -11.23
CA ARG A 221 1.76 -33.80 -10.15
C ARG A 221 2.60 -33.35 -8.95
N ARG A 222 3.61 -34.14 -8.57
CA ARG A 222 4.53 -33.78 -7.49
C ARG A 222 5.34 -32.53 -7.82
N GLU A 223 5.87 -32.41 -9.03
CA GLU A 223 6.58 -31.21 -9.50
C GLU A 223 5.69 -29.96 -9.42
N TYR A 224 4.45 -30.06 -9.88
CA TYR A 224 3.46 -28.99 -9.79
C TYR A 224 3.24 -28.50 -8.35
N TYR A 225 2.92 -29.41 -7.42
CA TYR A 225 2.68 -29.04 -6.02
C TYR A 225 3.95 -28.58 -5.29
N ASN A 226 5.11 -29.15 -5.62
CA ASN A 226 6.39 -28.73 -5.05
C ASN A 226 6.75 -27.29 -5.48
N GLY A 227 6.49 -26.92 -6.74
CA GLY A 227 6.69 -25.56 -7.23
C GLY A 227 5.87 -24.54 -6.44
N LEU A 228 4.57 -24.80 -6.30
CA LEU A 228 3.67 -23.97 -5.49
C LEU A 228 4.12 -23.88 -4.03
N TYR A 229 4.59 -24.99 -3.46
CA TYR A 229 5.06 -25.02 -2.09
C TYR A 229 6.38 -24.26 -1.88
N ASN A 230 7.34 -24.39 -2.79
CA ASN A 230 8.67 -23.81 -2.62
C ASN A 230 8.70 -22.31 -2.96
N TYR A 231 7.95 -21.91 -3.99
CA TYR A 231 8.09 -20.57 -4.56
C TYR A 231 6.84 -19.68 -4.41
N ARG A 232 5.70 -20.25 -3.96
CA ARG A 232 4.40 -19.55 -3.86
C ARG A 232 3.86 -19.03 -5.19
N PHE A 233 4.29 -19.67 -6.28
CA PHE A 233 3.74 -19.55 -7.63
C PHE A 233 3.93 -20.89 -8.36
N ASN A 234 3.24 -21.06 -9.49
CA ASN A 234 3.25 -22.27 -10.30
C ASN A 234 4.54 -22.35 -11.14
N GLU A 235 5.62 -22.84 -10.53
CA GLU A 235 6.88 -23.08 -11.22
C GLU A 235 6.72 -24.04 -12.42
N PHE A 236 5.80 -25.01 -12.34
CA PHE A 236 5.55 -25.93 -13.44
C PHE A 236 5.03 -25.19 -14.69
N ALA A 237 4.11 -24.24 -14.54
CA ALA A 237 3.72 -23.34 -15.62
C ALA A 237 4.92 -22.55 -16.14
N SER A 238 5.69 -21.93 -15.23
CA SER A 238 6.88 -21.16 -15.60
C SER A 238 7.90 -21.99 -16.39
N ASN A 239 8.10 -23.26 -16.06
CA ASN A 239 9.06 -24.12 -16.76
C ASN A 239 8.62 -24.50 -18.18
N LEU A 240 7.32 -24.42 -18.49
CA LEU A 240 6.80 -24.62 -19.84
C LEU A 240 6.91 -23.36 -20.72
N ILE A 241 7.05 -22.19 -20.09
CA ILE A 241 7.11 -20.90 -20.77
C ILE A 241 8.56 -20.55 -21.10
N SER A 242 8.79 -20.15 -22.35
CA SER A 242 10.10 -19.68 -22.80
C SER A 242 10.68 -18.62 -21.87
N VAL A 243 11.96 -18.73 -21.53
CA VAL A 243 12.69 -17.66 -20.81
C VAL A 243 12.90 -16.41 -21.66
N LYS A 244 12.59 -16.48 -22.97
CA LYS A 244 12.60 -15.37 -23.92
C LYS A 244 11.23 -15.15 -24.59
N ARG A 245 10.13 -15.48 -23.91
CA ARG A 245 8.77 -15.33 -24.50
C ARG A 245 8.52 -13.91 -25.00
N ALA A 246 7.73 -13.78 -26.06
CA ALA A 246 7.16 -12.52 -26.53
C ALA A 246 6.19 -11.94 -25.50
N LEU A 247 6.11 -10.62 -25.46
CA LEU A 247 5.25 -9.87 -24.54
C LEU A 247 4.35 -8.92 -25.35
N PRO A 248 3.12 -8.66 -24.90
CA PRO A 248 2.25 -7.68 -25.54
C PRO A 248 2.81 -6.27 -25.34
N ASP A 249 2.40 -5.31 -26.19
CA ASP A 249 2.80 -3.89 -26.05
C ASP A 249 1.63 -3.02 -25.61
N TYR A 250 1.51 -2.85 -24.28
CA TYR A 250 0.45 -2.08 -23.61
C TYR A 250 0.62 -0.56 -23.70
N ARG A 251 1.74 -0.07 -24.25
CA ARG A 251 1.99 1.36 -24.33
C ARG A 251 1.00 2.04 -25.28
N ASN A 252 0.61 3.27 -24.92
CA ASN A 252 -0.15 4.15 -25.81
C ASN A 252 0.70 4.57 -27.04
N GLN A 253 0.07 5.21 -28.03
CA GLN A 253 0.73 5.57 -29.28
C GLN A 253 1.82 6.62 -29.10
N GLU A 254 1.61 7.57 -28.18
CA GLU A 254 2.55 8.62 -27.83
C GLU A 254 3.85 8.03 -27.27
N CYS A 255 3.73 7.07 -26.33
CA CYS A 255 4.87 6.33 -25.79
C CYS A 255 5.62 5.52 -26.86
N LYS A 256 4.92 4.92 -27.82
CA LYS A 256 5.51 4.14 -28.92
C LYS A 256 6.30 5.01 -29.90
N GLN A 257 5.86 6.24 -30.12
CA GLN A 257 6.47 7.19 -31.04
C GLN A 257 7.51 8.11 -30.36
N ARG A 258 7.59 8.08 -29.03
CA ARG A 258 8.49 8.92 -28.25
C ARG A 258 9.95 8.68 -28.64
N ARG A 259 10.64 9.78 -28.94
CA ARG A 259 12.09 9.81 -29.16
C ARG A 259 12.78 10.30 -27.90
N TYR A 260 13.94 9.74 -27.60
CA TYR A 260 14.70 10.06 -26.41
C TYR A 260 16.00 10.81 -26.79
N PRO A 261 16.43 11.77 -25.95
CA PRO A 261 17.76 12.39 -26.08
C PRO A 261 18.85 11.40 -25.67
N SER A 262 20.10 11.85 -25.57
CA SER A 262 21.14 11.06 -24.90
C SER A 262 20.73 10.82 -23.45
N LEU A 263 20.62 9.55 -23.06
CA LEU A 263 20.22 9.12 -21.72
C LEU A 263 21.44 8.68 -20.89
N PRO A 264 21.39 8.81 -19.54
CA PRO A 264 22.43 8.31 -18.65
C PRO A 264 22.63 6.80 -18.80
N THR A 265 23.84 6.33 -18.56
CA THR A 265 24.11 4.89 -18.46
C THR A 265 23.58 4.34 -17.13
N VAL A 266 23.27 3.04 -17.10
CA VAL A 266 22.68 2.38 -15.93
C VAL A 266 23.47 1.18 -15.46
N THR A 267 23.51 0.99 -14.15
CA THR A 267 23.77 -0.31 -13.54
C THR A 267 22.43 -0.92 -13.11
N ILE A 268 22.11 -2.11 -13.65
CA ILE A 268 20.91 -2.87 -13.25
C ILE A 268 21.29 -3.81 -12.10
N ILE A 269 20.56 -3.76 -10.99
CA ILE A 269 20.79 -4.57 -9.80
C ILE A 269 19.59 -5.49 -9.58
N ILE A 270 19.82 -6.80 -9.67
CA ILE A 270 18.82 -7.85 -9.45
C ILE A 270 19.26 -8.67 -8.25
N CYS A 271 18.50 -8.60 -7.15
CA CYS A 271 18.75 -9.44 -5.98
C CYS A 271 17.89 -10.70 -6.02
N PHE A 272 18.44 -11.82 -5.57
CA PHE A 272 17.69 -13.08 -5.49
C PHE A 272 18.11 -13.90 -4.27
N TYR A 273 17.16 -14.68 -3.77
CA TYR A 273 17.36 -15.70 -2.75
C TYR A 273 16.44 -16.87 -3.03
N ASN A 274 17.01 -18.05 -3.31
CA ASN A 274 16.23 -19.27 -3.57
C ASN A 274 15.14 -19.08 -4.64
N GLU A 275 15.44 -18.32 -5.70
CA GLU A 275 14.51 -18.08 -6.80
C GLU A 275 14.42 -19.31 -7.73
N ALA A 276 13.28 -19.50 -8.39
CA ALA A 276 13.13 -20.57 -9.38
C ALA A 276 14.01 -20.26 -10.61
N TRP A 277 14.55 -21.31 -11.22
CA TRP A 277 15.47 -21.17 -12.36
C TRP A 277 14.82 -20.44 -13.53
N SER A 278 13.60 -20.83 -13.91
CA SER A 278 12.91 -20.26 -15.08
C SER A 278 12.54 -18.79 -14.92
N THR A 279 12.08 -18.37 -13.74
CA THR A 279 11.74 -16.97 -13.45
C THR A 279 12.97 -16.08 -13.38
N LEU A 280 14.05 -16.55 -12.75
CA LEU A 280 15.31 -15.81 -12.69
C LEU A 280 15.90 -15.59 -14.08
N LEU A 281 15.98 -16.65 -14.90
CA LEU A 281 16.51 -16.52 -16.26
C LEU A 281 15.61 -15.65 -17.14
N ARG A 282 14.28 -15.74 -17.01
CA ARG A 282 13.35 -14.89 -17.75
C ARG A 282 13.49 -13.42 -17.36
N THR A 283 13.78 -13.13 -16.09
CA THR A 283 14.13 -11.77 -15.64
C THR A 283 15.39 -11.27 -16.34
N LEU A 284 16.47 -12.05 -16.32
CA LEU A 284 17.74 -11.67 -16.95
C LEU A 284 17.58 -11.41 -18.46
N HIS A 285 16.96 -12.35 -19.18
CA HIS A 285 16.74 -12.21 -20.62
C HIS A 285 15.81 -11.04 -20.93
N SER A 286 14.71 -10.86 -20.20
CA SER A 286 13.79 -9.75 -20.48
C SER A 286 14.44 -8.38 -20.23
N ALA A 287 15.24 -8.24 -19.17
CA ALA A 287 15.95 -6.99 -18.86
C ALA A 287 17.02 -6.68 -19.92
N ILE A 288 17.74 -7.70 -20.41
CA ILE A 288 18.85 -7.55 -21.36
C ILE A 288 18.35 -7.38 -22.78
N ASP A 289 17.50 -8.29 -23.25
CA ASP A 289 17.10 -8.39 -24.65
C ASP A 289 16.28 -7.16 -25.09
N ARG A 290 15.61 -6.49 -24.13
CA ARG A 290 14.73 -5.34 -24.39
C ARG A 290 15.30 -3.99 -23.95
N ALA A 291 16.53 -3.95 -23.43
CA ALA A 291 17.22 -2.71 -23.10
C ALA A 291 18.18 -2.27 -24.23
N PRO A 292 18.31 -0.96 -24.50
CA PRO A 292 19.33 -0.48 -25.44
C PRO A 292 20.76 -0.78 -24.94
N PRO A 293 21.61 -1.46 -25.73
CA PRO A 293 22.95 -1.90 -25.28
C PRO A 293 23.87 -0.77 -24.81
N LYS A 294 23.70 0.42 -25.40
CA LYS A 294 24.50 1.62 -25.08
C LYS A 294 24.19 2.18 -23.69
N LEU A 295 22.97 1.95 -23.18
CA LEU A 295 22.56 2.45 -21.87
C LEU A 295 22.99 1.51 -20.74
N VAL A 296 23.01 0.20 -20.99
CA VAL A 296 23.37 -0.79 -19.96
C VAL A 296 24.88 -0.89 -19.81
N LYS A 297 25.39 -0.30 -18.73
CA LYS A 297 26.80 -0.33 -18.33
C LYS A 297 27.15 -1.67 -17.70
N ASP A 298 26.45 -2.02 -16.61
CA ASP A 298 26.67 -3.22 -15.82
C ASP A 298 25.34 -3.85 -15.42
N ILE A 299 25.32 -5.18 -15.23
CA ILE A 299 24.22 -5.89 -14.57
C ILE A 299 24.79 -6.71 -13.43
N PHE A 300 24.36 -6.41 -12.21
CA PHE A 300 24.73 -7.17 -11.02
C PHE A 300 23.59 -8.08 -10.58
N LEU A 301 23.87 -9.37 -10.64
CA LEU A 301 23.01 -10.41 -10.12
C LEU A 301 23.49 -10.80 -8.71
N VAL A 302 22.79 -10.35 -7.67
CA VAL A 302 23.23 -10.49 -6.28
C VAL A 302 22.54 -11.67 -5.60
N ASP A 303 23.30 -12.75 -5.35
CA ASP A 303 22.88 -13.92 -4.58
C ASP A 303 22.96 -13.62 -3.08
N ASP A 304 21.80 -13.48 -2.43
CA ASP A 304 21.66 -13.28 -0.99
C ASP A 304 21.77 -14.63 -0.24
N ASN A 305 22.83 -15.37 -0.52
CA ASN A 305 23.16 -16.66 0.09
C ASN A 305 22.08 -17.75 -0.12
N SER A 306 21.68 -17.97 -1.37
CA SER A 306 20.79 -19.07 -1.76
C SER A 306 21.37 -20.44 -1.41
N ASP A 307 20.52 -21.44 -1.18
CA ASP A 307 20.89 -22.83 -0.89
C ASP A 307 20.52 -23.82 -1.99
N LYS A 308 19.85 -23.36 -3.07
CA LYS A 308 19.47 -24.22 -4.19
C LYS A 308 20.67 -24.49 -5.11
N GLU A 309 20.93 -25.76 -5.39
CA GLU A 309 22.03 -26.21 -6.25
C GLU A 309 22.01 -25.55 -7.64
N HIS A 310 20.83 -25.39 -8.25
CA HIS A 310 20.71 -24.74 -9.56
C HIS A 310 21.17 -23.27 -9.55
N LEU A 311 21.24 -22.62 -8.39
CA LEU A 311 21.68 -21.23 -8.25
C LEU A 311 23.18 -21.09 -7.99
N LYS A 312 23.94 -22.19 -7.93
CA LYS A 312 25.39 -22.23 -7.70
C LYS A 312 26.13 -22.35 -9.02
N THR A 313 26.98 -23.37 -9.16
CA THR A 313 27.77 -23.62 -10.37
C THR A 313 26.95 -23.59 -11.66
N PRO A 314 25.74 -24.20 -11.74
CA PRO A 314 24.94 -24.15 -12.97
C PRO A 314 24.58 -22.73 -13.42
N LEU A 315 24.30 -21.83 -12.46
CA LEU A 315 24.02 -20.43 -12.75
C LEU A 315 25.28 -19.68 -13.19
N ASP A 316 26.42 -19.94 -12.53
CA ASP A 316 27.71 -19.34 -12.91
C ASP A 316 28.09 -19.71 -14.35
N GLU A 317 27.94 -20.97 -14.72
CA GLU A 317 28.20 -21.48 -16.07
C GLU A 317 27.25 -20.86 -17.10
N TYR A 318 25.95 -20.82 -16.80
CA TYR A 318 24.95 -20.24 -17.70
C TYR A 318 25.22 -18.76 -17.93
N VAL A 319 25.43 -17.99 -16.86
CA VAL A 319 25.68 -16.55 -16.95
C VAL A 319 26.99 -16.26 -17.68
N GLY A 320 28.07 -16.96 -17.33
CA GLY A 320 29.39 -16.76 -17.94
C GLY A 320 29.40 -17.07 -19.45
N LYS A 321 28.57 -18.02 -19.89
CA LYS A 321 28.48 -18.42 -21.30
C LYS A 321 27.48 -17.58 -22.10
N GLU A 322 26.27 -17.38 -21.57
CA GLU A 322 25.14 -16.84 -22.33
C GLU A 322 24.94 -15.33 -22.10
N LEU A 323 25.45 -14.76 -21.00
CA LEU A 323 25.15 -13.39 -20.56
C LEU A 323 26.42 -12.63 -20.11
N PRO A 324 27.36 -12.31 -21.03
CA PRO A 324 28.68 -11.77 -20.68
C PRO A 324 28.69 -10.38 -20.01
N LYS A 325 27.58 -9.64 -20.06
CA LYS A 325 27.41 -8.36 -19.34
C LYS A 325 26.97 -8.51 -17.88
N VAL A 326 26.62 -9.72 -17.44
CA VAL A 326 26.11 -9.99 -16.10
C VAL A 326 27.23 -10.46 -15.20
N THR A 327 27.38 -9.80 -14.06
CA THR A 327 28.32 -10.21 -13.00
C THR A 327 27.54 -10.70 -11.79
N ILE A 328 27.82 -11.92 -11.34
CA ILE A 328 27.22 -12.49 -10.14
C ILE A 328 27.99 -12.03 -8.90
N ILE A 329 27.28 -11.49 -7.92
CA ILE A 329 27.83 -11.12 -6.61
C ILE A 329 27.22 -12.07 -5.57
N ARG A 330 28.05 -12.82 -4.84
CA ARG A 330 27.57 -13.79 -3.85
C ARG A 330 27.84 -13.32 -2.42
N SER A 331 26.79 -13.29 -1.60
CA SER A 331 26.94 -13.12 -0.16
C SER A 331 27.36 -14.43 0.52
N LYS A 332 28.18 -14.32 1.58
CA LYS A 332 28.63 -15.46 2.40
C LYS A 332 27.60 -15.90 3.44
N THR A 333 26.68 -15.02 3.80
CA THR A 333 25.63 -15.24 4.80
C THR A 333 24.34 -14.59 4.33
N ARG A 334 23.18 -14.98 4.90
CA ARG A 334 21.91 -14.35 4.54
C ARG A 334 21.88 -12.91 5.07
N GLN A 335 21.85 -11.95 4.17
CA GLN A 335 21.88 -10.52 4.47
C GLN A 335 20.48 -9.92 4.47
N GLY A 336 19.59 -10.37 3.60
CA GLY A 336 18.31 -9.71 3.33
C GLY A 336 18.41 -8.71 2.17
N LEU A 337 17.25 -8.34 1.62
CA LEU A 337 17.11 -7.56 0.40
C LEU A 337 17.88 -6.25 0.44
N VAL A 338 17.76 -5.48 1.53
CA VAL A 338 18.39 -4.17 1.67
C VAL A 338 19.91 -4.28 1.54
N ARG A 339 20.54 -5.10 2.37
CA ARG A 339 22.00 -5.28 2.36
C ARG A 339 22.49 -5.93 1.07
N ALA A 340 21.72 -6.86 0.48
CA ALA A 340 22.02 -7.42 -0.84
C ALA A 340 22.00 -6.34 -1.94
N ARG A 341 21.02 -5.43 -1.93
CA ARG A 341 21.01 -4.28 -2.85
C ARG A 341 22.24 -3.39 -2.66
N MET A 342 22.59 -3.09 -1.41
CA MET A 342 23.77 -2.28 -1.08
C MET A 342 25.08 -2.92 -1.57
N MET A 343 25.21 -4.25 -1.57
CA MET A 343 26.35 -4.95 -2.18
C MET A 343 26.48 -4.70 -3.68
N GLY A 344 25.35 -4.66 -4.40
CA GLY A 344 25.32 -4.30 -5.82
C GLY A 344 25.67 -2.82 -6.05
N VAL A 345 25.09 -1.93 -5.24
CA VAL A 345 25.34 -0.48 -5.30
C VAL A 345 26.82 -0.17 -5.08
N ALA A 346 27.48 -0.85 -4.14
CA ALA A 346 28.90 -0.64 -3.84
C ALA A 346 29.83 -0.91 -5.04
N ARG A 347 29.37 -1.62 -6.07
CA ARG A 347 30.13 -1.91 -7.29
C ARG A 347 29.60 -1.16 -8.53
N ALA A 348 28.50 -0.42 -8.39
CA ALA A 348 27.82 0.25 -9.51
C ALA A 348 28.65 1.40 -10.07
N THR A 349 28.81 1.42 -11.40
CA THR A 349 29.54 2.47 -12.11
C THR A 349 28.69 3.28 -13.08
N GLY A 350 27.46 2.85 -13.36
CA GLY A 350 26.52 3.61 -14.16
C GLY A 350 26.14 4.95 -13.52
N ASP A 351 25.67 5.88 -14.35
CA ASP A 351 25.19 7.20 -13.92
C ASP A 351 23.90 7.09 -13.08
N ALA A 352 23.07 6.09 -13.40
CA ALA A 352 21.86 5.74 -12.67
C ALA A 352 21.85 4.27 -12.23
N LEU A 353 21.07 4.00 -11.19
CA LEU A 353 20.80 2.67 -10.64
C LEU A 353 19.39 2.27 -11.03
N VAL A 354 19.22 1.03 -11.50
CA VAL A 354 17.91 0.43 -11.76
C VAL A 354 17.80 -0.84 -10.94
N PHE A 355 16.81 -0.90 -10.05
CA PHE A 355 16.55 -2.08 -9.23
C PHE A 355 15.41 -2.89 -9.85
N LEU A 356 15.58 -4.20 -9.91
CA LEU A 356 14.57 -5.15 -10.36
C LEU A 356 14.53 -6.35 -9.41
N ASP A 357 13.33 -6.89 -9.17
CA ASP A 357 13.18 -8.18 -8.51
C ASP A 357 13.57 -9.32 -9.47
N SER A 358 13.78 -10.53 -8.94
CA SER A 358 14.26 -11.70 -9.70
C SER A 358 13.15 -12.54 -10.38
N HIS A 359 11.94 -12.00 -10.43
CA HIS A 359 10.76 -12.64 -11.02
C HIS A 359 9.90 -11.58 -11.72
N VAL A 360 10.54 -10.87 -12.64
CA VAL A 360 9.93 -9.80 -13.44
C VAL A 360 10.12 -10.06 -14.93
N GLU A 361 9.31 -9.40 -15.75
CA GLU A 361 9.43 -9.44 -17.21
C GLU A 361 9.36 -8.02 -17.76
N CYS A 362 10.49 -7.52 -18.23
CA CYS A 362 10.58 -6.17 -18.78
C CYS A 362 9.95 -6.11 -20.18
N PHE A 363 9.11 -5.11 -20.44
CA PHE A 363 8.44 -4.94 -21.74
C PHE A 363 9.32 -4.18 -22.72
N ASP A 364 8.86 -4.09 -23.97
CA ASP A 364 9.52 -3.27 -24.96
C ASP A 364 9.49 -1.77 -24.60
N GLY A 365 10.66 -1.13 -24.61
CA GLY A 365 10.86 0.28 -24.30
C GLY A 365 10.73 0.60 -22.82
N TRP A 366 10.99 -0.37 -21.94
CA TRP A 366 10.86 -0.19 -20.50
C TRP A 366 11.91 0.75 -19.89
N LEU A 367 13.13 0.81 -20.43
CA LEU A 367 14.26 1.46 -19.75
C LEU A 367 14.30 2.97 -20.01
N GLU A 368 14.15 3.38 -21.26
CA GLU A 368 14.29 4.78 -21.70
C GLU A 368 13.35 5.75 -20.95
N PRO A 369 12.05 5.44 -20.73
CA PRO A 369 11.15 6.30 -19.97
C PRO A 369 11.51 6.41 -18.49
N LEU A 370 12.19 5.42 -17.90
CA LEU A 370 12.65 5.49 -16.50
C LEU A 370 13.78 6.50 -16.32
N LEU A 371 14.60 6.71 -17.35
CA LEU A 371 15.79 7.55 -17.30
C LEU A 371 15.52 9.00 -17.70
N LEU A 372 14.53 9.24 -18.56
CA LEU A 372 14.20 10.58 -19.02
C LEU A 372 13.94 11.58 -17.86
N PRO A 373 13.15 11.24 -16.82
CA PRO A 373 12.88 12.19 -15.73
C PRO A 373 14.10 12.47 -14.84
N LEU A 374 15.10 11.57 -14.84
CA LEU A 374 16.34 11.75 -14.08
C LEU A 374 17.22 12.84 -14.67
N ILE A 375 17.10 13.12 -15.97
CA ILE A 375 17.78 14.22 -16.65
C ILE A 375 17.13 15.56 -16.29
N GLU A 376 15.80 15.58 -16.23
CA GLU A 376 15.04 16.79 -15.89
C GLU A 376 15.26 17.20 -14.43
N ASN A 377 15.29 16.22 -13.52
CA ASN A 377 15.58 16.43 -12.12
C ASN A 377 16.30 15.20 -11.55
N PRO A 378 17.62 15.28 -11.27
CA PRO A 378 18.41 14.19 -10.69
C PRO A 378 17.92 13.70 -9.33
N GLU A 379 17.17 14.51 -8.58
CA GLU A 379 16.53 14.17 -7.30
C GLU A 379 15.15 13.51 -7.50
N THR A 380 15.06 12.61 -8.47
CA THR A 380 13.84 11.89 -8.82
C THR A 380 14.04 10.38 -8.65
N VAL A 381 13.06 9.72 -8.03
CA VAL A 381 12.87 8.27 -8.12
C VAL A 381 11.77 8.01 -9.15
N VAL A 382 12.02 7.16 -10.14
CA VAL A 382 11.06 6.85 -11.21
C VAL A 382 10.69 5.38 -11.14
N THR A 383 9.40 5.07 -11.13
CA THR A 383 8.88 3.69 -11.13
C THR A 383 8.11 3.41 -12.43
N PRO A 384 8.13 2.17 -12.94
CA PRO A 384 7.30 1.78 -14.07
C PRO A 384 5.84 1.58 -13.65
N ILE A 385 4.95 1.38 -14.63
CA ILE A 385 3.72 0.63 -14.42
C ILE A 385 4.11 -0.83 -14.17
N ILE A 386 3.67 -1.37 -13.03
CA ILE A 386 3.97 -2.74 -12.63
C ILE A 386 2.79 -3.63 -13.06
N GLU A 387 2.96 -4.39 -14.13
CA GLU A 387 1.94 -5.27 -14.65
C GLU A 387 1.81 -6.56 -13.84
N MET A 388 0.60 -7.11 -13.76
CA MET A 388 0.36 -8.33 -13.00
C MET A 388 0.67 -9.56 -13.85
N ILE A 389 1.67 -10.32 -13.43
CA ILE A 389 1.87 -11.71 -13.88
C ILE A 389 1.19 -12.62 -12.86
N ASP A 390 0.13 -13.29 -13.28
CA ASP A 390 -0.63 -14.18 -12.40
C ASP A 390 0.25 -15.35 -11.92
N SER A 391 0.32 -15.56 -10.60
CA SER A 391 1.22 -16.57 -10.02
C SER A 391 0.79 -18.01 -10.29
N GLN A 392 -0.43 -18.27 -10.79
CA GLN A 392 -0.89 -19.63 -11.10
C GLN A 392 -0.76 -19.98 -12.57
N THR A 393 -1.00 -19.03 -13.46
CA THR A 393 -1.10 -19.23 -14.91
C THR A 393 0.03 -18.55 -15.69
N PHE A 394 0.76 -17.61 -15.06
CA PHE A 394 1.74 -16.73 -15.71
C PHE A 394 1.18 -15.89 -16.86
N GLY A 395 -0.15 -15.79 -16.94
CA GLY A 395 -0.84 -14.83 -17.79
C GLY A 395 -0.59 -13.42 -17.32
N ILE A 396 -0.48 -12.49 -18.26
CA ILE A 396 -0.20 -11.09 -17.97
C ILE A 396 -1.48 -10.28 -18.14
N ALA A 397 -1.89 -9.57 -17.09
CA ALA A 397 -2.97 -8.60 -17.16
C ALA A 397 -2.41 -7.18 -17.09
N SER A 398 -2.88 -6.32 -17.99
CA SER A 398 -2.61 -4.89 -17.89
C SER A 398 -3.35 -4.32 -16.68
N THR A 399 -2.62 -3.55 -15.89
CA THR A 399 -3.11 -2.86 -14.70
C THR A 399 -3.86 -1.59 -15.10
N VAL A 400 -4.80 -1.19 -14.24
CA VAL A 400 -5.55 0.05 -14.46
C VAL A 400 -4.61 1.24 -14.33
N GLU A 401 -4.47 1.98 -15.42
CA GLU A 401 -3.67 3.20 -15.45
C GLU A 401 -4.19 4.23 -14.42
N GLY A 402 -3.27 4.95 -13.79
CA GLY A 402 -3.62 5.96 -12.79
C GLY A 402 -3.65 5.44 -11.36
N ASN A 403 -3.28 4.19 -11.10
CA ASN A 403 -2.96 3.76 -9.73
C ASN A 403 -1.62 4.37 -9.27
N ILE A 404 -1.55 4.74 -7.99
CA ILE A 404 -0.36 5.26 -7.30
C ILE A 404 0.00 4.39 -6.10
N GLY A 405 1.25 4.49 -5.67
CA GLY A 405 1.70 3.94 -4.39
C GLY A 405 1.22 4.81 -3.23
N SER A 406 0.53 4.17 -2.30
CA SER A 406 -0.10 4.80 -1.14
C SER A 406 0.36 4.14 0.17
N LEU A 407 -0.08 4.72 1.29
CA LEU A 407 0.28 4.31 2.64
C LEU A 407 -0.97 4.00 3.46
N ASN A 408 -0.99 2.83 4.09
CA ASN A 408 -1.85 2.55 5.23
C ASN A 408 -1.08 2.87 6.53
N LEU A 409 -1.30 4.06 7.10
CA LEU A 409 -0.55 4.53 8.27
C LEU A 409 -0.79 3.66 9.51
N ALA A 410 -2.01 3.17 9.69
CA ALA A 410 -2.39 2.33 10.84
C ALA A 410 -1.58 1.03 10.95
N LYS A 411 -1.07 0.52 9.82
CA LYS A 411 -0.27 -0.72 9.78
C LYS A 411 1.14 -0.51 9.21
N MET A 412 1.50 0.70 8.78
CA MET A 412 2.75 0.99 8.06
C MET A 412 2.95 0.06 6.86
N GLU A 413 1.95 0.01 5.99
CA GLU A 413 1.91 -0.88 4.82
C GLU A 413 1.72 -0.11 3.52
N PHE A 414 2.38 -0.59 2.48
CA PHE A 414 2.15 -0.13 1.12
C PHE A 414 0.81 -0.67 0.61
N ILE A 415 0.04 0.20 -0.04
CA ILE A 415 -1.19 -0.16 -0.74
C ILE A 415 -1.24 0.55 -2.09
N TRP A 416 -1.98 -0.01 -3.04
CA TRP A 416 -2.31 0.66 -4.30
C TRP A 416 -3.64 1.37 -4.14
N THR A 417 -3.72 2.62 -4.59
CA THR A 417 -4.99 3.37 -4.70
C THR A 417 -5.04 4.10 -6.03
N GLN A 418 -6.23 4.52 -6.45
CA GLN A 418 -6.35 5.44 -7.58
C GLN A 418 -5.70 6.78 -7.27
N ALA A 419 -5.08 7.40 -8.26
CA ALA A 419 -4.52 8.74 -8.16
C ALA A 419 -5.63 9.74 -7.86
N PRO A 420 -5.42 10.67 -6.92
CA PRO A 420 -6.44 11.67 -6.61
C PRO A 420 -6.60 12.64 -7.78
N PRO A 421 -7.77 13.29 -7.90
CA PRO A 421 -8.02 14.27 -8.96
C PRO A 421 -6.97 15.39 -9.04
N ARG A 422 -6.36 15.77 -7.92
CA ARG A 422 -5.26 16.74 -7.87
C ARG A 422 -4.06 16.31 -8.71
N VAL A 423 -3.70 15.03 -8.66
CA VAL A 423 -2.58 14.47 -9.44
C VAL A 423 -2.99 14.27 -10.89
N LEU A 424 -4.18 13.72 -11.14
CA LEU A 424 -4.66 13.45 -12.49
C LEU A 424 -4.84 14.71 -13.34
N ARG A 425 -5.32 15.81 -12.75
CA ARG A 425 -5.49 17.10 -13.47
C ARG A 425 -4.19 17.74 -13.95
N LEU A 426 -3.03 17.33 -13.42
CA LEU A 426 -1.73 17.82 -13.88
C LEU A 426 -1.28 17.15 -15.19
N ARG A 427 -1.90 16.03 -15.55
CA ARG A 427 -1.60 15.28 -16.77
C ARG A 427 -2.31 15.94 -17.95
N LYS A 428 -1.57 16.22 -19.02
CA LYS A 428 -2.09 16.75 -20.29
C LYS A 428 -2.31 15.65 -21.30
N SER A 429 -1.58 14.54 -21.17
CA SER A 429 -1.69 13.36 -22.02
C SER A 429 -1.50 12.06 -21.24
N PRO A 430 -1.97 10.91 -21.77
CA PRO A 430 -1.79 9.61 -21.12
C PRO A 430 -0.32 9.16 -20.96
N ASP A 431 0.63 9.73 -21.68
CA ASP A 431 2.07 9.46 -21.55
C ASP A 431 2.80 10.40 -20.56
N ASP A 432 2.08 11.31 -19.91
CA ASP A 432 2.63 12.16 -18.86
C ASP A 432 2.83 11.38 -17.56
N ASN A 433 4.03 11.54 -16.98
CA ASN A 433 4.37 11.02 -15.65
C ASN A 433 3.50 11.66 -14.57
N TYR A 434 3.26 10.93 -13.49
CA TYR A 434 2.46 11.43 -12.37
C TYR A 434 3.09 11.12 -11.02
N LEU A 435 2.81 11.99 -10.04
CA LEU A 435 3.40 11.91 -8.70
C LEU A 435 2.81 10.74 -7.92
N SER A 436 3.67 10.08 -7.14
CA SER A 436 3.28 9.00 -6.23
C SER A 436 3.77 9.29 -4.80
N PRO A 437 2.91 9.23 -3.77
CA PRO A 437 3.32 9.37 -2.38
C PRO A 437 4.39 8.35 -1.96
N THR A 438 4.17 7.09 -2.33
CA THR A 438 5.10 6.00 -2.04
C THR A 438 5.42 5.20 -3.29
N MET A 439 6.36 4.27 -3.19
CA MET A 439 6.65 3.27 -4.22
C MET A 439 6.53 1.84 -3.68
N ALA A 440 6.23 0.89 -4.56
CA ALA A 440 6.24 -0.54 -4.20
C ALA A 440 7.64 -1.02 -3.79
N GLY A 441 8.70 -0.42 -4.35
CA GLY A 441 10.09 -0.60 -3.93
C GLY A 441 10.84 -1.77 -4.57
N GLY A 442 10.17 -2.64 -5.35
CA GLY A 442 10.80 -3.70 -6.13
C GLY A 442 11.47 -3.20 -7.41
N LEU A 443 10.89 -2.19 -8.06
CA LEU A 443 11.22 -1.76 -9.41
C LEU A 443 11.28 -0.24 -9.51
N PHE A 444 12.48 0.32 -9.68
CA PHE A 444 12.65 1.77 -9.83
C PHE A 444 14.02 2.13 -10.41
N ALA A 445 14.11 3.36 -10.93
CA ALA A 445 15.34 4.01 -11.34
C ALA A 445 15.60 5.26 -10.48
N ILE A 446 16.88 5.51 -10.18
CA ILE A 446 17.35 6.67 -9.41
C ILE A 446 18.77 7.02 -9.87
N THR A 447 19.18 8.29 -9.86
CA THR A 447 20.60 8.62 -10.12
C THR A 447 21.48 8.04 -9.01
N ARG A 448 22.66 7.52 -9.38
CA ARG A 448 23.58 6.90 -8.41
C ARG A 448 24.00 7.91 -7.34
N ASP A 449 24.32 9.13 -7.76
CA ASP A 449 24.74 10.20 -6.85
C ASP A 449 23.62 10.63 -5.89
N TYR A 450 22.36 10.69 -6.34
CA TYR A 450 21.25 10.99 -5.45
C TYR A 450 21.00 9.85 -4.46
N PHE A 451 21.07 8.59 -4.88
CA PHE A 451 20.97 7.44 -3.97
C PHE A 451 22.04 7.50 -2.86
N HIS A 452 23.28 7.85 -3.20
CA HIS A 452 24.34 8.04 -2.21
C HIS A 452 24.11 9.26 -1.31
N ARG A 453 23.62 10.38 -1.85
CA ARG A 453 23.25 11.56 -1.04
C ARG A 453 22.15 11.23 -0.03
N LEU A 454 21.21 10.37 -0.41
CA LEU A 454 20.19 9.81 0.49
C LEU A 454 20.76 8.77 1.48
N GLY A 455 22.08 8.53 1.51
CA GLY A 455 22.69 7.53 2.38
C GLY A 455 22.29 6.08 2.04
N GLY A 456 21.77 5.84 0.82
CA GLY A 456 21.22 4.55 0.42
C GLY A 456 20.01 4.12 1.27
N TYR A 457 19.92 2.81 1.51
CA TYR A 457 18.93 2.24 2.43
C TYR A 457 19.45 2.19 3.87
N ASP A 458 18.54 2.19 4.85
CA ASP A 458 18.88 1.81 6.22
C ASP A 458 19.29 0.33 6.30
N GLU A 459 20.60 0.05 6.36
CA GLU A 459 21.13 -1.32 6.50
C GLU A 459 20.71 -2.05 7.78
N GLY A 460 20.13 -1.32 8.76
CA GLY A 460 19.48 -1.91 9.93
C GLY A 460 18.10 -2.54 9.66
N ILE A 461 17.52 -2.32 8.47
CA ILE A 461 16.33 -3.05 8.00
C ILE A 461 16.75 -4.47 7.64
N GLU A 462 16.13 -5.45 8.30
CA GLU A 462 16.51 -6.85 8.20
C GLU A 462 15.58 -7.63 7.27
N LEU A 463 16.15 -8.57 6.52
CA LEU A 463 15.44 -9.47 5.62
C LEU A 463 14.63 -8.76 4.52
N TRP A 464 13.44 -8.28 4.82
CA TRP A 464 12.53 -7.65 3.87
C TRP A 464 11.47 -6.80 4.58
N GLY A 465 11.02 -5.73 3.93
CA GLY A 465 9.83 -4.97 4.28
C GLY A 465 10.14 -3.62 4.92
N SER A 466 9.29 -2.64 4.60
CA SER A 466 9.37 -1.22 5.01
C SER A 466 10.48 -0.40 4.35
N GLU A 467 11.43 -1.01 3.64
CA GLU A 467 12.49 -0.27 2.93
C GLU A 467 11.94 0.61 1.82
N ASN A 468 10.84 0.18 1.20
CA ASN A 468 10.14 0.93 0.18
C ASN A 468 9.50 2.21 0.75
N LEU A 469 8.90 2.13 1.95
CA LEU A 469 8.32 3.29 2.65
C LEU A 469 9.43 4.20 3.20
N GLU A 470 10.49 3.63 3.76
CA GLU A 470 11.67 4.37 4.24
C GLU A 470 12.26 5.25 3.13
N LEU A 471 12.57 4.66 1.97
CA LEU A 471 13.12 5.42 0.86
C LEU A 471 12.09 6.38 0.24
N SER A 472 10.79 6.07 0.32
CA SER A 472 9.73 6.99 -0.12
C SER A 472 9.71 8.26 0.74
N PHE A 473 9.68 8.11 2.06
CA PHE A 473 9.71 9.23 3.01
C PHE A 473 10.99 10.03 2.88
N LYS A 474 12.13 9.33 2.80
CA LYS A 474 13.43 9.96 2.59
C LYS A 474 13.46 10.79 1.32
N THR A 475 12.99 10.25 0.19
CA THR A 475 12.98 10.96 -1.10
C THR A 475 12.18 12.26 -0.97
N TRP A 476 10.92 12.18 -0.53
CA TRP A 476 10.04 13.33 -0.46
C TRP A 476 10.46 14.36 0.60
N MET A 477 10.73 13.89 1.82
CA MET A 477 11.03 14.77 2.94
C MET A 477 12.41 15.41 2.79
N CYS A 478 13.33 14.83 2.02
CA CYS A 478 14.67 15.37 1.81
C CYS A 478 14.84 16.07 0.44
N GLY A 479 13.74 16.50 -0.20
CA GLY A 479 13.75 17.44 -1.33
C GLY A 479 13.56 16.85 -2.73
N GLY A 480 13.46 15.52 -2.86
CA GLY A 480 13.19 14.86 -4.13
C GLY A 480 11.73 14.62 -4.42
N ARG A 481 11.47 13.81 -5.45
CA ARG A 481 10.12 13.40 -5.87
C ARG A 481 10.08 11.95 -6.35
N ILE A 482 8.90 11.35 -6.28
CA ILE A 482 8.65 10.01 -6.84
C ILE A 482 7.64 10.16 -7.99
N LEU A 483 7.99 9.61 -9.14
CA LEU A 483 7.17 9.61 -10.35
C LEU A 483 6.87 8.18 -10.80
N ILE A 484 5.63 7.95 -11.24
CA ILE A 484 5.30 6.80 -12.07
C ILE A 484 5.35 7.25 -13.54
N THR A 485 6.02 6.46 -14.39
CA THR A 485 6.06 6.71 -15.83
C THR A 485 5.16 5.73 -16.61
N PRO A 486 4.07 6.19 -17.24
CA PRO A 486 3.16 5.33 -18.00
C PRO A 486 3.79 4.64 -19.21
N CYS A 487 4.91 5.14 -19.73
CA CYS A 487 5.55 4.55 -20.90
C CYS A 487 6.46 3.35 -20.59
N SER A 488 6.77 3.09 -19.32
CA SER A 488 7.56 1.94 -18.89
C SER A 488 6.65 0.92 -18.23
N HIS A 489 6.65 -0.31 -18.76
CA HIS A 489 5.90 -1.43 -18.19
C HIS A 489 6.87 -2.54 -17.81
N ILE A 490 6.69 -3.09 -16.62
CA ILE A 490 7.42 -4.28 -16.17
C ILE A 490 6.43 -5.20 -15.47
N GLY A 491 6.31 -6.44 -15.94
CA GLY A 491 5.48 -7.45 -15.30
C GLY A 491 6.15 -7.98 -14.05
N HIS A 492 5.38 -8.21 -12.98
CA HIS A 492 5.85 -8.80 -11.72
C HIS A 492 4.98 -10.00 -11.34
N VAL A 493 5.62 -11.09 -10.91
CA VAL A 493 4.90 -12.27 -10.39
C VAL A 493 4.46 -11.99 -8.95
N PHE A 494 3.20 -11.56 -8.80
CA PHE A 494 2.61 -11.32 -7.49
C PHE A 494 2.25 -12.64 -6.80
N ARG A 495 2.99 -12.94 -5.73
CA ARG A 495 2.81 -14.15 -4.92
C ARG A 495 1.67 -13.95 -3.92
N ALA A 496 0.87 -15.00 -3.69
CA ALA A 496 -0.20 -14.95 -2.69
C ALA A 496 0.33 -14.80 -1.26
N THR A 497 1.51 -15.36 -0.98
CA THR A 497 2.22 -15.23 0.30
C THR A 497 3.72 -15.17 0.04
N SER A 498 4.47 -14.55 0.96
CA SER A 498 5.92 -14.57 0.87
C SER A 498 6.45 -16.00 1.13
N PRO A 499 7.29 -16.58 0.25
CA PRO A 499 7.93 -17.86 0.53
C PRO A 499 8.95 -17.78 1.67
N TYR A 500 9.35 -16.57 2.06
CA TYR A 500 10.45 -16.34 2.99
C TYR A 500 10.01 -15.70 4.31
N LEU A 501 8.71 -15.46 4.52
CA LEU A 501 8.17 -14.99 5.80
C LEU A 501 7.36 -16.13 6.42
N ASN A 502 7.90 -16.72 7.48
CA ASN A 502 7.17 -17.60 8.39
C ASN A 502 6.90 -16.87 9.71
N GLU A 503 6.15 -17.50 10.63
CA GLU A 503 5.79 -16.90 11.92
C GLU A 503 6.99 -16.38 12.72
N LYS A 504 8.17 -17.00 12.57
CA LYS A 504 9.40 -16.57 13.26
C LYS A 504 9.97 -15.25 12.74
N GLN A 505 9.53 -14.81 11.55
CA GLN A 505 10.03 -13.60 10.89
C GLN A 505 9.04 -12.43 10.96
N ILE A 506 7.83 -12.65 11.47
CA ILE A 506 6.87 -11.57 11.77
C ILE A 506 7.49 -10.50 12.69
N PRO A 507 8.21 -10.86 13.78
CA PRO A 507 8.87 -9.87 14.63
C PRO A 507 9.87 -8.99 13.88
N THR A 508 10.56 -9.54 12.86
CA THR A 508 11.49 -8.77 12.02
C THR A 508 10.75 -7.69 11.23
N LEU A 509 9.56 -7.99 10.69
CA LEU A 509 8.77 -7.00 9.95
C LEU A 509 8.25 -5.90 10.89
N GLU A 510 7.76 -6.25 12.08
CA GLU A 510 7.33 -5.28 13.09
C GLU A 510 8.49 -4.37 13.53
N ARG A 511 9.66 -4.97 13.76
CA ARG A 511 10.91 -4.24 14.05
C ARG A 511 11.27 -3.26 12.93
N ASN A 512 11.23 -3.69 11.67
CA ASN A 512 11.54 -2.81 10.52
C ASN A 512 10.55 -1.64 10.44
N LYS A 513 9.25 -1.90 10.61
CA LYS A 513 8.23 -0.84 10.63
C LYS A 513 8.50 0.16 11.76
N ALA A 514 8.84 -0.32 12.96
CA ALA A 514 9.16 0.52 14.11
C ALA A 514 10.42 1.37 13.91
N ARG A 515 11.47 0.82 13.28
CA ARG A 515 12.67 1.59 12.89
C ARG A 515 12.32 2.76 11.99
N VAL A 516 11.55 2.49 10.93
CA VAL A 516 11.13 3.53 9.98
C VAL A 516 10.24 4.57 10.68
N ALA A 517 9.31 4.12 11.53
CA ALA A 517 8.43 4.99 12.30
C ALA A 517 9.20 5.97 13.19
N GLU A 518 10.18 5.45 13.95
CA GLU A 518 11.02 6.24 14.85
C GLU A 518 11.86 7.30 14.16
N VAL A 519 12.24 7.07 12.90
CA VAL A 519 13.07 8.02 12.14
C VAL A 519 12.21 9.02 11.37
N TRP A 520 11.07 8.61 10.81
CA TRP A 520 10.38 9.37 9.77
C TRP A 520 8.98 9.85 10.09
N LEU A 521 8.27 9.29 11.07
CA LEU A 521 6.86 9.62 11.33
C LEU A 521 6.63 10.74 12.35
N ASP A 522 7.68 11.28 12.96
CA ASP A 522 7.58 12.32 14.00
C ASP A 522 6.52 11.96 15.06
N GLN A 523 5.57 12.84 15.37
CA GLN A 523 4.50 12.57 16.34
C GLN A 523 3.48 11.51 15.87
N TYR A 524 3.40 11.20 14.58
CA TYR A 524 2.43 10.23 14.04
C TYR A 524 2.82 8.78 14.35
N LYS A 525 4.04 8.55 14.82
CA LYS A 525 4.48 7.22 15.26
C LYS A 525 3.68 6.71 16.46
N GLU A 526 3.23 7.59 17.35
CA GLU A 526 2.45 7.20 18.53
C GLU A 526 1.10 6.59 18.14
N PHE A 527 0.43 7.21 17.17
CA PHE A 527 -0.77 6.65 16.55
C PHE A 527 -0.49 5.26 15.96
N PHE A 528 0.57 5.15 15.16
CA PHE A 528 0.95 3.87 14.55
C PHE A 528 1.26 2.80 15.61
N PHE A 529 2.06 3.08 16.63
CA PHE A 529 2.43 2.12 17.66
C PHE A 529 1.22 1.64 18.45
N SER A 530 0.31 2.56 18.80
CA SER A 530 -0.96 2.25 19.46
C SER A 530 -1.84 1.33 18.60
N VAL A 531 -2.09 1.71 17.35
CA VAL A 531 -3.01 1.00 16.46
C VAL A 531 -2.45 -0.32 15.95
N ALA A 532 -1.15 -0.38 15.68
CA ALA A 532 -0.47 -1.59 15.24
C ALA A 532 -0.13 -2.54 16.41
N ARG A 533 -0.17 -2.07 17.65
CA ARG A 533 0.28 -2.79 18.86
C ARG A 533 1.72 -3.26 18.73
N ILE A 534 2.58 -2.38 18.24
CA ILE A 534 4.01 -2.63 18.08
C ILE A 534 4.73 -1.83 19.15
N GLN A 535 5.52 -2.53 19.97
CA GLN A 535 6.42 -1.89 20.91
C GLN A 535 7.74 -1.55 20.19
N PRO A 536 8.25 -0.31 20.31
CA PRO A 536 9.48 0.11 19.63
C PRO A 536 10.78 -0.41 20.27
N ASP A 537 10.68 -1.44 21.12
CA ASP A 537 11.83 -2.04 21.79
C ASP A 537 12.65 -2.93 20.85
N GLY A 538 13.97 -2.98 21.06
CA GLY A 538 14.85 -3.89 20.30
C GLY A 538 15.00 -3.53 18.81
N ILE A 539 14.64 -2.31 18.41
CA ILE A 539 14.76 -1.85 17.02
C ILE A 539 16.21 -1.67 16.55
N GLY A 540 17.19 -1.73 17.45
CA GLY A 540 18.61 -1.49 17.15
C GLY A 540 18.96 -0.01 17.05
N ASP A 541 20.22 0.31 16.78
CA ASP A 541 20.66 1.71 16.68
C ASP A 541 20.08 2.39 15.42
N ILE A 542 19.50 3.57 15.63
CA ILE A 542 18.92 4.44 14.60
C ILE A 542 19.57 5.83 14.60
N THR A 543 20.61 6.04 15.41
CA THR A 543 21.35 7.30 15.50
C THR A 543 21.88 7.76 14.14
N PRO A 544 22.48 6.89 13.29
CA PRO A 544 22.93 7.29 11.96
C PRO A 544 21.80 7.78 11.07
N GLN A 545 20.63 7.14 11.11
CA GLN A 545 19.47 7.53 10.31
C GLN A 545 18.88 8.87 10.78
N LYS A 546 18.78 9.07 12.11
CA LYS A 546 18.34 10.35 12.69
C LYS A 546 19.34 11.48 12.37
N GLN A 547 20.64 11.19 12.34
CA GLN A 547 21.66 12.17 11.97
C GLN A 547 21.59 12.52 10.48
N LEU A 548 21.51 11.53 9.60
CA LEU A 548 21.34 11.73 8.16
C LEU A 548 20.13 12.63 7.85
N ARG A 549 18.98 12.37 8.51
CA ARG A 549 17.77 13.19 8.36
C ARG A 549 18.00 14.66 8.73
N LYS A 550 18.79 14.92 9.78
CA LYS A 550 19.17 16.29 10.19
C LYS A 550 20.12 16.94 9.20
N ASP A 551 21.15 16.21 8.76
CA ASP A 551 22.19 16.72 7.85
C ASP A 551 21.61 17.13 6.49
N LEU A 552 20.67 16.33 5.98
CA LEU A 552 19.92 16.62 4.76
C LEU A 552 18.82 17.68 4.93
N LYS A 553 18.61 18.19 6.16
CA LYS A 553 17.58 19.18 6.51
C LYS A 553 16.19 18.76 6.04
N CYS A 554 15.87 17.48 6.21
CA CYS A 554 14.62 16.93 5.73
C CYS A 554 13.42 17.56 6.48
N LYS A 555 12.31 17.67 5.77
CA LYS A 555 11.02 18.13 6.28
C LYS A 555 10.41 17.14 7.29
N THR A 556 9.36 17.58 7.96
CA THR A 556 8.58 16.76 8.90
C THR A 556 7.58 15.85 8.18
N PHE A 557 7.08 14.85 8.88
CA PHE A 557 6.01 14.00 8.37
C PHE A 557 4.69 14.77 8.20
N ASP A 558 4.44 15.77 9.05
CA ASP A 558 3.31 16.71 8.88
C ASP A 558 3.43 17.47 7.54
N TRP A 559 4.63 17.93 7.16
CA TRP A 559 4.86 18.52 5.84
C TRP A 559 4.60 17.51 4.71
N TYR A 560 5.03 16.26 4.86
CA TYR A 560 4.78 15.20 3.88
C TYR A 560 3.28 14.98 3.68
N ILE A 561 2.49 14.87 4.76
CA ILE A 561 1.04 14.72 4.66
C ILE A 561 0.44 15.94 3.95
N ARG A 562 0.77 17.17 4.34
CA ARG A 562 0.15 18.38 3.76
C ARG A 562 0.50 18.61 2.29
N ASN A 563 1.72 18.27 1.86
CA ASN A 563 2.26 18.69 0.56
C ASN A 563 2.39 17.55 -0.45
N VAL A 564 2.60 16.32 0.02
CA VAL A 564 2.77 15.14 -0.84
C VAL A 564 1.47 14.35 -0.89
N TYR A 565 0.91 14.02 0.28
CA TYR A 565 -0.24 13.12 0.39
C TYR A 565 -1.37 13.64 1.30
N PRO A 566 -1.99 14.79 0.96
CA PRO A 566 -3.10 15.36 1.74
C PRO A 566 -4.35 14.47 1.73
N GLU A 567 -4.43 13.53 0.80
CA GLU A 567 -5.49 12.54 0.71
C GLU A 567 -5.27 11.32 1.64
N LEU A 568 -4.14 11.27 2.38
CA LEU A 568 -3.86 10.19 3.33
C LEU A 568 -4.96 10.10 4.38
N TYR A 569 -5.60 8.95 4.44
CA TYR A 569 -6.54 8.64 5.50
C TYR A 569 -5.81 8.36 6.82
N ILE A 570 -6.10 9.16 7.84
CA ILE A 570 -5.63 8.99 9.22
C ILE A 570 -6.87 8.65 10.06
N PRO A 571 -7.03 7.39 10.49
CA PRO A 571 -8.16 6.99 11.34
C PRO A 571 -8.21 7.77 12.65
N GLY A 572 -9.42 8.00 13.18
CA GLY A 572 -9.66 8.67 14.46
C GLY A 572 -10.18 10.10 14.31
N MET A 573 -10.55 10.53 13.10
CA MET A 573 -11.25 11.81 12.87
C MET A 573 -12.78 11.64 12.83
N GLY A 574 -13.27 10.40 12.75
CA GLY A 574 -14.69 10.06 12.83
C GLY A 574 -15.26 10.04 14.25
N GLU A 575 -16.53 9.67 14.36
CA GLU A 575 -17.24 9.54 15.64
C GLU A 575 -16.67 8.44 16.53
N LYS A 576 -16.29 7.32 15.91
CA LYS A 576 -15.73 6.13 16.59
C LYS A 576 -14.65 5.51 15.73
N PHE A 577 -13.63 4.93 16.36
CA PHE A 577 -12.62 4.15 15.66
C PHE A 577 -12.25 2.92 16.49
N GLY A 578 -11.86 1.84 15.82
CA GLY A 578 -11.42 0.62 16.50
C GLY A 578 -11.72 -0.66 15.72
N GLU A 579 -11.56 -1.78 16.41
CA GLU A 579 -12.01 -3.08 15.90
C GLU A 579 -13.53 -3.19 16.09
N ILE A 580 -14.23 -3.71 15.08
CA ILE A 580 -15.67 -4.01 15.18
C ILE A 580 -15.81 -5.47 15.60
N MET A 581 -16.23 -5.70 16.86
CA MET A 581 -16.43 -7.02 17.43
C MET A 581 -17.91 -7.36 17.52
N ASN A 582 -18.31 -8.55 17.10
CA ASN A 582 -19.64 -9.06 17.36
C ASN A 582 -19.80 -9.36 18.86
N ALA A 583 -20.79 -8.73 19.50
CA ALA A 583 -20.94 -8.80 20.95
C ALA A 583 -21.27 -10.21 21.47
N ALA A 584 -21.96 -11.03 20.66
CA ALA A 584 -22.43 -12.35 21.03
C ALA A 584 -21.34 -13.42 20.88
N VAL A 585 -20.65 -13.46 19.73
CA VAL A 585 -19.65 -14.51 19.43
C VAL A 585 -18.21 -14.09 19.74
N LYS A 586 -17.98 -12.81 20.07
CA LYS A 586 -16.64 -12.26 20.38
C LYS A 586 -15.63 -12.41 19.24
N GLU A 587 -16.11 -12.37 18.01
CA GLU A 587 -15.31 -12.37 16.80
C GLU A 587 -15.34 -10.99 16.14
N CYS A 588 -14.27 -10.62 15.45
CA CYS A 588 -14.09 -9.31 14.85
C CYS A 588 -14.25 -9.36 13.33
N ILE A 589 -14.72 -8.25 12.77
CA ILE A 589 -14.87 -8.06 11.33
C ILE A 589 -13.51 -7.78 10.68
N LYS A 590 -13.24 -8.49 9.59
CA LYS A 590 -12.06 -8.34 8.73
C LYS A 590 -12.48 -7.99 7.30
N VAL A 591 -11.66 -7.18 6.64
CA VAL A 591 -11.77 -6.95 5.20
C VAL A 591 -11.58 -8.29 4.48
N PRO A 592 -12.44 -8.63 3.51
CA PRO A 592 -12.32 -9.88 2.78
C PRO A 592 -11.04 -9.94 1.94
N SER A 593 -10.56 -11.16 1.71
CA SER A 593 -9.40 -11.46 0.86
C SER A 593 -9.54 -11.04 -0.62
N SER A 594 -10.73 -10.66 -1.09
CA SER A 594 -10.96 -10.10 -2.43
C SER A 594 -12.10 -9.08 -2.42
N MET A 595 -12.03 -8.06 -3.26
CA MET A 595 -13.09 -7.05 -3.43
C MET A 595 -14.40 -7.70 -3.91
N ASN A 596 -15.55 -7.12 -3.53
CA ASN A 596 -16.90 -7.65 -3.78
C ASN A 596 -17.24 -8.98 -3.08
N ARG A 597 -16.52 -9.34 -2.01
CA ARG A 597 -16.94 -10.43 -1.11
C ARG A 597 -17.58 -9.87 0.17
N GLU A 598 -18.36 -10.73 0.81
CA GLU A 598 -18.93 -10.46 2.13
C GLU A 598 -17.84 -10.29 3.18
N LEU A 599 -18.17 -9.55 4.23
CA LEU A 599 -17.31 -9.36 5.39
C LEU A 599 -16.86 -10.72 5.97
N GLU A 600 -15.56 -10.85 6.23
CA GLU A 600 -15.03 -12.02 6.94
C GLU A 600 -15.12 -11.78 8.45
N VAL A 601 -15.54 -12.79 9.20
CA VAL A 601 -15.54 -12.75 10.67
C VAL A 601 -14.48 -13.73 11.18
N LYS A 602 -13.63 -13.26 12.12
CA LYS A 602 -12.50 -14.03 12.66
C LYS A 602 -12.34 -13.77 14.16
N ILE A 603 -11.70 -14.71 14.86
CA ILE A 603 -11.26 -14.49 16.24
C ILE A 603 -10.44 -13.20 16.33
N CYS A 604 -10.86 -12.29 17.21
CA CYS A 604 -10.20 -11.00 17.43
C CYS A 604 -8.74 -11.19 17.84
N ASN A 605 -7.82 -10.48 17.17
CA ASN A 605 -6.38 -10.51 17.44
C ASN A 605 -5.72 -9.19 16.98
N LYS A 606 -4.41 -9.02 17.15
CA LYS A 606 -3.71 -7.76 16.79
C LYS A 606 -3.67 -7.44 15.29
N TYR A 607 -3.97 -8.41 14.42
CA TYR A 607 -3.96 -8.26 12.97
C TYR A 607 -5.35 -7.92 12.39
N MET A 608 -6.32 -7.58 13.25
CA MET A 608 -7.62 -7.12 12.79
C MET A 608 -7.54 -5.74 12.15
N ASN A 609 -8.47 -5.48 11.23
CA ASN A 609 -8.65 -4.17 10.61
C ASN A 609 -9.21 -3.18 11.64
N VAL A 610 -8.72 -1.94 11.59
CA VAL A 610 -9.25 -0.84 12.38
C VAL A 610 -10.17 -0.02 11.49
N TRP A 611 -11.44 0.01 11.88
CA TRP A 611 -12.52 0.69 11.18
C TRP A 611 -12.79 2.03 11.85
N GLU A 612 -13.33 2.96 11.08
CA GLU A 612 -13.84 4.23 11.58
C GLU A 612 -15.31 4.36 11.19
N LEU A 613 -16.14 4.81 12.13
CA LEU A 613 -17.44 5.38 11.84
C LEU A 613 -17.25 6.87 11.58
N THR A 614 -17.36 7.30 10.33
CA THR A 614 -17.15 8.70 9.94
C THR A 614 -18.32 9.58 10.37
N LEU A 615 -18.12 10.90 10.39
CA LEU A 615 -19.17 11.89 10.66
C LEU A 615 -20.30 11.86 9.62
N GLU A 616 -20.04 11.33 8.42
CA GLU A 616 -21.05 11.07 7.38
C GLU A 616 -21.71 9.69 7.53
N ASN A 617 -21.60 9.06 8.70
CA ASN A 617 -22.20 7.77 9.03
C ASN A 617 -21.70 6.64 8.11
N LYS A 618 -20.41 6.59 7.79
CA LYS A 618 -19.83 5.49 6.99
C LYS A 618 -18.92 4.63 7.85
N ILE A 619 -18.97 3.32 7.68
CA ILE A 619 -18.00 2.41 8.29
C ILE A 619 -16.87 2.21 7.31
N ARG A 620 -15.73 2.83 7.58
CA ARG A 620 -14.62 3.01 6.65
C ARG A 620 -13.36 2.26 7.10
N TYR A 621 -12.67 1.68 6.13
CA TYR A 621 -11.31 1.17 6.24
C TYR A 621 -10.50 1.64 5.02
N SER A 622 -9.54 2.53 5.22
CA SER A 622 -8.75 3.13 4.13
C SER A 622 -9.64 3.84 3.10
N ASP A 623 -9.66 3.44 1.84
CA ASP A 623 -10.54 3.95 0.77
C ASP A 623 -11.83 3.14 0.61
N LEU A 624 -12.03 2.13 1.46
CA LEU A 624 -13.16 1.22 1.41
C LEU A 624 -14.19 1.51 2.50
N CYS A 625 -15.47 1.33 2.16
CA CYS A 625 -16.61 1.50 3.03
C CYS A 625 -17.48 0.24 3.00
N PHE A 626 -18.17 -0.04 4.10
CA PHE A 626 -19.28 -1.00 4.08
C PHE A 626 -20.32 -0.56 3.06
N ASP A 627 -20.89 -1.51 2.33
CA ASP A 627 -21.90 -1.25 1.31
C ASP A 627 -22.95 -2.37 1.33
N VAL A 628 -24.22 -1.98 1.32
CA VAL A 628 -25.33 -2.93 1.33
C VAL A 628 -25.78 -3.22 -0.10
N LEU A 629 -25.58 -4.47 -0.53
CA LEU A 629 -26.09 -4.98 -1.80
C LEU A 629 -27.50 -5.56 -1.65
N ALA A 630 -28.16 -5.75 -2.80
CA ALA A 630 -29.46 -6.40 -2.87
C ALA A 630 -29.47 -7.77 -2.13
N GLY A 631 -30.55 -8.03 -1.39
CA GLY A 631 -30.64 -9.20 -0.51
C GLY A 631 -29.99 -9.01 0.87
N ASN A 632 -29.78 -7.77 1.29
CA ASN A 632 -29.22 -7.37 2.59
C ASN A 632 -27.83 -7.96 2.90
N ARG A 633 -27.01 -8.10 1.85
CA ARG A 633 -25.64 -8.59 1.98
C ARG A 633 -24.71 -7.40 2.16
N ILE A 634 -23.91 -7.42 3.23
CA ILE A 634 -22.91 -6.36 3.48
C ILE A 634 -21.59 -6.78 2.84
N VAL A 635 -21.08 -5.93 1.96
CA VAL A 635 -19.77 -6.06 1.32
C VAL A 635 -18.91 -4.85 1.64
N VAL A 636 -17.69 -4.86 1.12
CA VAL A 636 -16.76 -3.74 1.20
C VAL A 636 -16.49 -3.23 -0.22
N ASN A 637 -16.82 -1.98 -0.48
CA ASN A 637 -16.62 -1.29 -1.76
C ASN A 637 -15.87 0.03 -1.57
N THR A 638 -15.40 0.64 -2.65
CA THR A 638 -14.83 1.99 -2.60
C THR A 638 -15.84 2.97 -2.00
N CYS A 639 -15.39 3.80 -1.07
CA CYS A 639 -16.23 4.82 -0.45
C CYS A 639 -16.76 5.80 -1.50
N SER A 640 -18.08 5.96 -1.55
CA SER A 640 -18.77 6.88 -2.46
C SER A 640 -19.36 8.04 -1.67
N THR A 641 -19.25 9.27 -2.17
CA THR A 641 -19.85 10.45 -1.55
C THR A 641 -21.37 10.53 -1.75
N THR A 642 -21.94 9.75 -2.68
CA THR A 642 -23.35 9.84 -3.07
C THR A 642 -24.14 8.56 -2.79
N ALA A 643 -23.51 7.50 -2.30
CA ALA A 643 -24.16 6.22 -2.08
C ALA A 643 -24.81 6.14 -0.70
N ASN A 644 -26.15 6.18 -0.65
CA ASN A 644 -26.92 5.94 0.58
C ASN A 644 -26.75 4.51 1.12
N SER A 645 -26.40 3.55 0.26
CA SER A 645 -26.16 2.15 0.65
C SER A 645 -24.93 1.95 1.54
N GLN A 646 -24.13 3.00 1.73
CA GLN A 646 -22.93 3.00 2.57
C GLN A 646 -23.13 3.73 3.91
N THR A 647 -24.37 4.10 4.24
CA THR A 647 -24.71 4.83 5.45
C THR A 647 -25.20 3.90 6.56
N PHE A 648 -24.54 3.95 7.72
CA PHE A 648 -24.76 3.12 8.89
C PHE A 648 -24.85 3.98 10.15
N ILE A 649 -25.82 3.68 11.00
CA ILE A 649 -25.94 4.31 12.32
C ILE A 649 -25.53 3.29 13.39
N ALA A 650 -24.67 3.70 14.32
CA ALA A 650 -24.38 2.95 15.53
C ALA A 650 -25.31 3.39 16.67
N THR A 651 -26.30 2.56 17.01
CA THR A 651 -27.26 2.86 18.10
C THR A 651 -26.82 2.20 19.40
N GLU A 652 -26.88 2.91 20.52
CA GLU A 652 -26.66 2.32 21.86
C GLU A 652 -27.68 1.23 22.15
N VAL A 653 -27.21 0.09 22.69
CA VAL A 653 -28.12 -0.93 23.21
C VAL A 653 -28.29 -0.72 24.71
N CYS A 654 -29.34 -0.03 25.13
CA CYS A 654 -29.67 0.13 26.56
C CYS A 654 -30.13 -1.17 27.27
N ARG A 655 -30.01 -2.36 26.67
CA ARG A 655 -30.35 -3.63 27.37
C ARG A 655 -29.45 -4.79 26.97
N PRO A 656 -28.91 -5.55 27.94
CA PRO A 656 -28.21 -6.80 27.64
C PRO A 656 -29.18 -7.76 26.95
N LEU A 657 -28.78 -8.27 25.78
CA LEU A 657 -29.42 -9.41 25.14
C LEU A 657 -29.37 -10.58 26.13
N LYS A 658 -30.53 -10.99 26.63
CA LYS A 658 -30.71 -12.13 27.53
C LYS A 658 -30.62 -13.45 26.78
#